data_AF-A0A378L9P9-F1
#
_entry.id   AF-A0A378L9P9-F1
#
_cell.length_a   1.000
_cell.length_b   1.000
_cell.length_c   1.000
_cell.angle_alpha   90.00
_cell.angle_beta   90.00
_cell.angle_gamma   90.00
#
_symmetry.space_group_name_H-M   'P 1'
#
loop_
_entity.id
_entity.type
_entity.pdbx_description
1 polymer ?
#
loop_
_entity_poly.entity_id
_entity_poly.type
_entity_poly.pdbx_seq_one_letter_code
_entity_poly.pdbx_strand_id
1 'polypeptide(L)'
;MKTVVIELKRPGEFKEYTVNVSVTFDEDPFEFLDDADKPKDPTKELESIAQSIVAKKITSGELDLLAKKDEVRTHVLISGKKEGAFQVSYTLSDGIDHMNIPPLKPDISPSISIESALKNKFEAAKFTVECSSPEIKADQIWKLPTIREGILNLLQKDKESAAKAKVGRDLAQQKEEFLNGKEPRKPPEAIAFPALIKTIEKGDVYQEDAVKKLNALYGNKSLLEPTYSQIVIIEKAIDSLEQQLRKLRAREASLNDTISQDPRVVSFAQKNLHASREELQKTRTSLEKEISALREQLDSEKENEEREKIGAKPFFKEHVSDKYAQYTKYENTLEFTKQTMLTAFYNAAVDYYQQILKETEGNPEQRQAKIEELNESFAGIAKVDEYGNVNPTYKDLEKEPLKKVVAFTNGVLEKCNTGIFSARKLNCIQAQLQKANEHCANEYKKHYGDTIYKDKEQKMPFIMEKSWGRLKNISLNVNFESTLEHIIQSASDPEKLTRAWGKIPSGDAIVEQRSALGQAHTDMTNLDHKVKNFQRYLVLKDELDTKKALAQEQKKQIDAASESLNTTRDFIAKQIQDQPLEVQKYVLEHIDPNLAKSVFFLLPIDKREPLSEVLALDRIQAIHAESEINSLDKKHEILVDAIATAEDNLSQIKEEDIVEQLDQLRSALGEVRKSALDQRKLDKVTGRSKSYTENQSFVQDYVAFQKQLADATKILKQQIQEVTDKFDLLQGNASKEELLLFESLRQSLEDMKSSFDNTEYQRDNPVKNREELERLAGRAKSLHESLISEYERLDKVIKAQEAQREVQQPGIPPETQWQKEKRPPPRVTKEQPEGEPSAKRRKLHPSTPSDTIEFTVRERIKQIYNTYKEKVDADVLRLSNPEDQSIWSELFEPHKAGGKWQSVEAFKQEHSTEKEQKDAVQNANAVTSLGEIKALIENTNWKVRLGSLTGKEIKVGEESKKESKIVPPHIFRIYNQAIEGMKDPEKAAKAMEEINNIATKANSANVFKQLIRDEQTKDAYDAIAEYSVMRSSTP
;
A
#
# COMPACT_ATOMS: atom_id res chain seq x y z
N MET A 1 21.49 -71.09 33.95
CA MET A 1 22.00 -70.19 35.01
C MET A 1 23.50 -70.30 35.19
N LYS A 2 24.22 -69.18 35.06
CA LYS A 2 25.62 -68.99 35.47
C LYS A 2 25.74 -67.63 36.17
N THR A 3 26.57 -67.53 37.21
CA THR A 3 26.79 -66.30 37.96
C THR A 3 28.26 -65.91 37.92
N VAL A 4 28.55 -64.66 37.55
CA VAL A 4 29.89 -64.06 37.59
C VAL A 4 29.91 -63.03 38.72
N VAL A 5 30.95 -63.04 39.56
CA VAL A 5 31.14 -62.05 40.63
C VAL A 5 32.24 -61.08 40.22
N ILE A 6 31.97 -59.78 40.34
CA ILE A 6 32.88 -58.71 39.97
C ILE A 6 33.22 -57.90 41.22
N GLU A 7 34.49 -57.91 41.61
CA GLU A 7 35.01 -57.26 42.82
C GLU A 7 35.50 -55.84 42.47
N LEU A 8 34.85 -54.83 43.04
CA LEU A 8 35.12 -53.41 42.78
C LEU A 8 35.90 -52.79 43.96
N LYS A 9 37.21 -52.59 43.79
CA LYS A 9 38.07 -51.91 44.77
C LYS A 9 38.18 -50.41 44.48
N ARG A 10 38.20 -49.59 45.53
CA ARG A 10 38.34 -48.12 45.48
C ARG A 10 39.25 -47.61 46.60
N PRO A 11 40.26 -46.79 46.31
CA PRO A 11 41.04 -46.13 47.35
C PRO A 11 40.18 -45.09 48.08
N GLY A 12 40.18 -45.16 49.41
CA GLY A 12 39.69 -44.11 50.30
C GLY A 12 40.84 -43.51 51.12
N GLU A 13 40.62 -42.33 51.69
CA GLU A 13 41.67 -41.47 52.26
C GLU A 13 42.46 -42.12 53.42
N PHE A 14 41.90 -43.13 54.10
CA PHE A 14 42.55 -43.89 55.18
C PHE A 14 42.53 -45.42 55.01
N LYS A 15 41.83 -45.96 54.00
CA LYS A 15 41.82 -47.40 53.64
C LYS A 15 41.15 -47.63 52.28
N GLU A 16 41.47 -48.76 51.66
CA GLU A 16 40.82 -49.21 50.43
C GLU A 16 39.50 -49.94 50.74
N TYR A 17 38.45 -49.63 49.98
CA TYR A 17 37.10 -50.19 50.10
C TYR A 17 36.85 -51.18 48.96
N THR A 18 36.14 -52.27 49.24
CA THR A 18 35.83 -53.33 48.28
C THR A 18 34.32 -53.60 48.25
N VAL A 19 33.72 -53.68 47.06
CA VAL A 19 32.28 -53.92 46.85
C VAL A 19 32.10 -55.02 45.81
N ASN A 20 31.38 -56.08 46.15
CA ASN A 20 31.12 -57.19 45.23
C ASN A 20 29.76 -57.04 44.54
N VAL A 21 29.77 -57.14 43.21
CA VAL A 21 28.57 -57.16 42.36
C VAL A 21 28.46 -58.55 41.72
N SER A 22 27.44 -59.31 42.11
CA SER A 22 27.13 -60.58 41.45
C SER A 22 26.22 -60.34 40.25
N VAL A 23 26.45 -61.05 39.15
CA VAL A 23 25.69 -60.97 37.90
C VAL A 23 25.24 -62.37 37.50
N THR A 24 23.95 -62.65 37.59
CA THR A 24 23.36 -63.96 37.27
C THR A 24 22.61 -63.89 35.94
N PHE A 25 23.04 -64.71 34.98
CA PHE A 25 22.33 -64.95 33.73
C PHE A 25 21.34 -66.10 33.93
N ASP A 26 20.07 -65.91 33.58
CA ASP A 26 19.04 -66.93 33.74
C ASP A 26 19.31 -68.17 32.84
N GLU A 27 19.62 -67.92 31.56
CA GLU A 27 19.99 -68.91 30.54
C GLU A 27 21.50 -68.81 30.19
N ASP A 28 22.09 -69.82 29.53
CA ASP A 28 23.47 -69.71 29.02
C ASP A 28 23.46 -69.04 27.63
N PRO A 29 24.09 -67.86 27.46
CA PRO A 29 24.00 -67.09 26.22
C PRO A 29 24.67 -67.76 25.01
N PHE A 30 25.40 -68.86 25.20
CA PHE A 30 26.03 -69.64 24.12
C PHE A 30 25.33 -70.98 23.83
N GLU A 31 24.25 -71.31 24.53
CA GLU A 31 23.54 -72.59 24.41
C GLU A 31 22.92 -72.81 23.01
N PHE A 32 22.50 -71.72 22.37
CA PHE A 32 21.84 -71.70 21.06
C PHE A 32 22.78 -71.44 19.87
N LEU A 33 24.11 -71.50 20.09
CA LEU A 33 25.10 -71.49 19.01
C LEU A 33 25.41 -72.92 18.56
N ASP A 34 25.80 -73.10 17.29
CA ASP A 34 26.34 -74.38 16.81
C ASP A 34 27.75 -74.63 17.38
N ASP A 35 28.13 -75.89 17.57
CA ASP A 35 29.36 -76.28 18.30
C ASP A 35 30.68 -75.75 17.68
N ALA A 36 30.67 -75.39 16.39
CA ALA A 36 31.81 -74.79 15.71
C ALA A 36 32.04 -73.31 16.07
N ASP A 37 30.97 -72.60 16.44
CA ASP A 37 30.95 -71.15 16.65
C ASP A 37 30.76 -70.75 18.13
N LYS A 38 30.62 -71.73 19.03
CA LYS A 38 30.75 -71.51 20.48
C LYS A 38 32.13 -70.92 20.81
N PRO A 39 32.25 -69.97 21.77
CA PRO A 39 33.53 -69.40 22.12
C PRO A 39 34.50 -70.48 22.62
N LYS A 40 35.78 -70.41 22.21
CA LYS A 40 36.81 -71.38 22.64
C LYS A 40 37.13 -71.32 24.12
N ASP A 41 36.82 -70.20 24.77
CA ASP A 41 36.85 -70.00 26.22
C ASP A 41 35.56 -69.27 26.61
N PRO A 42 34.43 -70.00 26.73
CA PRO A 42 33.12 -69.40 26.97
C PRO A 42 33.01 -68.82 28.38
N THR A 43 33.92 -69.18 29.29
CA THR A 43 34.01 -68.58 30.62
C THR A 43 34.53 -67.15 30.54
N LYS A 44 35.67 -66.90 29.87
CA LYS A 44 36.16 -65.52 29.66
C LYS A 44 35.21 -64.66 28.84
N GLU A 45 34.54 -65.24 27.84
CA GLU A 45 33.55 -64.52 27.04
C GLU A 45 32.36 -64.07 27.94
N LEU A 46 31.88 -64.95 28.83
CA LEU A 46 30.83 -64.62 29.80
C LEU A 46 31.28 -63.58 30.85
N GLU A 47 32.52 -63.69 31.36
CA GLU A 47 33.11 -62.72 32.27
C GLU A 47 33.19 -61.33 31.64
N SER A 48 33.67 -61.24 30.40
CA SER A 48 33.74 -60.00 29.60
C SER A 48 32.36 -59.36 29.38
N ILE A 49 31.33 -60.18 29.14
CA ILE A 49 29.95 -59.72 29.04
C ILE A 49 29.46 -59.18 30.39
N ALA A 50 29.57 -59.94 31.48
CA ALA A 50 29.15 -59.51 32.83
C ALA A 50 29.85 -58.21 33.25
N GLN A 51 31.15 -58.12 32.98
CA GLN A 51 31.98 -56.93 33.17
C GLN A 51 31.42 -55.72 32.42
N SER A 52 31.16 -55.86 31.11
CA SER A 52 30.56 -54.79 30.29
C SER A 52 29.18 -54.35 30.81
N ILE A 53 28.38 -55.26 31.39
CA ILE A 53 27.05 -54.95 31.92
C ILE A 53 27.15 -54.10 33.20
N VAL A 54 27.99 -54.50 34.15
CA VAL A 54 28.17 -53.76 35.42
C VAL A 54 28.72 -52.36 35.16
N ALA A 55 29.73 -52.22 34.31
CA ALA A 55 30.27 -50.90 33.96
C ALA A 55 29.22 -49.99 33.30
N LYS A 56 28.39 -50.54 32.39
CA LYS A 56 27.31 -49.79 31.73
C LYS A 56 26.23 -49.34 32.72
N LYS A 57 25.86 -50.19 33.69
CA LYS A 57 24.81 -49.91 34.69
C LYS A 57 25.24 -49.00 35.85
N ILE A 58 26.53 -49.00 36.20
CA ILE A 58 27.13 -47.97 37.06
C ILE A 58 27.15 -46.62 36.32
N THR A 59 27.58 -46.60 35.05
CA THR A 59 27.67 -45.37 34.24
C THR A 59 26.30 -44.75 33.94
N SER A 60 25.23 -45.56 33.81
CA SER A 60 23.85 -45.05 33.67
C SER A 60 23.19 -44.61 34.98
N GLY A 61 23.84 -44.82 36.14
CA GLY A 61 23.29 -44.49 37.46
C GLY A 61 22.19 -45.44 37.95
N GLU A 62 21.92 -46.54 37.24
CA GLU A 62 20.93 -47.55 37.65
C GLU A 62 21.46 -48.40 38.82
N LEU A 63 22.75 -48.72 38.79
CA LEU A 63 23.47 -49.35 39.89
C LEU A 63 24.13 -48.25 40.75
N ASP A 64 23.55 -48.00 41.92
CA ASP A 64 24.20 -47.23 42.98
C ASP A 64 25.02 -48.20 43.85
N LEU A 65 26.25 -47.81 44.17
CA LEU A 65 27.20 -48.59 44.98
C LEU A 65 27.21 -48.16 46.47
N LEU A 66 26.53 -47.06 46.80
CA LEU A 66 26.41 -46.57 48.17
C LEU A 66 25.22 -47.25 48.88
N ALA A 67 24.05 -47.28 48.22
CA ALA A 67 22.88 -47.97 48.73
C ALA A 67 22.97 -49.50 48.56
N LYS A 68 22.85 -50.26 49.65
CA LYS A 68 22.62 -51.71 49.60
C LYS A 68 21.26 -51.98 48.93
N LYS A 69 21.25 -52.73 47.82
CA LYS A 69 20.04 -53.08 47.05
C LYS A 69 19.89 -54.60 46.96
N ASP A 70 18.80 -55.12 47.49
CA ASP A 70 18.40 -56.52 47.30
C ASP A 70 17.90 -56.73 45.86
N GLU A 71 18.49 -57.72 45.18
CA GLU A 71 18.33 -58.14 43.77
C GLU A 71 17.57 -57.19 42.81
N VAL A 72 18.31 -56.42 42.00
CA VAL A 72 17.73 -55.67 40.87
C VAL A 72 17.81 -56.52 39.61
N ARG A 73 16.65 -56.95 39.12
CA ARG A 73 16.49 -57.57 37.78
C ARG A 73 16.40 -56.50 36.70
N THR A 74 17.12 -56.69 35.60
CA THR A 74 16.99 -55.82 34.43
C THR A 74 17.05 -56.59 33.12
N HIS A 75 16.46 -55.99 32.08
CA HIS A 75 16.60 -56.47 30.71
C HIS A 75 17.79 -55.74 30.08
N VAL A 76 18.89 -56.47 29.89
CA VAL A 76 20.13 -55.88 29.37
C VAL A 76 20.08 -55.81 27.84
N LEU A 77 19.74 -54.62 27.35
CA LEU A 77 19.88 -54.28 25.94
C LEU A 77 21.35 -53.98 25.62
N ILE A 78 21.99 -54.88 24.88
CA ILE A 78 23.35 -54.70 24.37
C ILE A 78 23.37 -53.48 23.42
N SER A 79 22.40 -53.37 22.49
CA SER A 79 22.29 -52.23 21.55
C SER A 79 20.84 -51.75 21.29
N GLY A 80 20.33 -50.86 22.14
CA GLY A 80 19.41 -49.75 21.80
C GLY A 80 17.99 -50.02 21.24
N LYS A 81 17.64 -51.21 20.78
CA LYS A 81 16.31 -51.56 20.23
C LYS A 81 15.63 -52.65 21.06
N LYS A 82 14.32 -52.54 21.29
CA LYS A 82 13.57 -53.27 22.34
C LYS A 82 13.57 -54.81 22.25
N GLU A 83 13.91 -55.41 21.13
CA GLU A 83 13.73 -56.85 20.91
C GLU A 83 15.05 -57.62 21.02
N GLY A 84 15.22 -58.38 22.11
CA GLY A 84 16.40 -59.21 22.38
C GLY A 84 17.32 -58.64 23.47
N ALA A 85 16.75 -58.38 24.65
CA ALA A 85 17.53 -58.28 25.87
C ALA A 85 17.72 -59.66 26.48
N PHE A 86 18.89 -59.93 27.07
CA PHE A 86 19.01 -61.00 28.06
C PHE A 86 18.39 -60.51 29.38
N GLN A 87 17.67 -61.38 30.08
CA GLN A 87 17.29 -61.12 31.46
C GLN A 87 18.48 -61.48 32.36
N VAL A 88 18.88 -60.53 33.20
CA VAL A 88 20.04 -60.65 34.08
C VAL A 88 19.66 -60.03 35.42
N SER A 89 19.94 -60.72 36.52
CA SER A 89 19.81 -60.16 37.87
C SER A 89 21.18 -59.80 38.43
N TYR A 90 21.22 -58.73 39.23
CA TYR A 90 22.43 -58.36 39.94
C TYR A 90 22.16 -57.96 41.40
N THR A 91 23.10 -58.36 42.25
CA THR A 91 23.05 -58.20 43.70
C THR A 91 24.34 -57.53 44.18
N LEU A 92 24.17 -56.53 45.05
CA LEU A 92 25.24 -55.89 45.83
C LEU A 92 25.22 -56.50 47.22
N SER A 93 26.28 -57.25 47.59
CA SER A 93 26.28 -57.97 48.87
C SER A 93 26.23 -57.02 50.06
N ASP A 94 27.01 -55.93 50.01
CA ASP A 94 27.07 -54.87 51.02
C ASP A 94 27.37 -53.52 50.35
N GLY A 95 26.62 -52.48 50.72
CA GLY A 95 26.81 -51.11 50.23
C GLY A 95 27.84 -50.34 51.04
N ILE A 96 28.35 -49.23 50.49
CA ILE A 96 29.32 -48.37 51.19
C ILE A 96 28.57 -47.50 52.21
N ASP A 97 28.81 -47.78 53.49
CA ASP A 97 28.07 -47.19 54.62
C ASP A 97 28.21 -45.65 54.70
N HIS A 98 27.11 -44.96 54.98
CA HIS A 98 26.97 -43.52 54.78
C HIS A 98 27.49 -42.68 55.98
N MET A 99 28.80 -42.69 56.21
CA MET A 99 29.48 -41.66 57.00
C MET A 99 30.65 -41.03 56.22
N ASN A 100 30.79 -39.71 56.34
CA ASN A 100 31.87 -38.89 55.77
C ASN A 100 31.89 -38.69 54.23
N ILE A 101 30.72 -38.46 53.61
CA ILE A 101 30.64 -37.71 52.34
C ILE A 101 30.05 -36.32 52.62
N PRO A 102 30.80 -35.21 52.46
CA PRO A 102 30.29 -33.86 52.76
C PRO A 102 29.17 -33.41 51.80
N PRO A 103 28.17 -32.64 52.27
CA PRO A 103 27.09 -32.14 51.44
C PRO A 103 27.57 -31.00 50.51
N LEU A 104 27.49 -31.23 49.20
CA LEU A 104 27.76 -30.21 48.18
C LEU A 104 26.50 -29.35 47.92
N LYS A 105 26.69 -28.03 47.87
CA LYS A 105 25.61 -27.03 47.74
C LYS A 105 25.05 -26.95 46.31
N PRO A 106 23.78 -26.52 46.15
CA PRO A 106 23.26 -26.12 44.85
C PRO A 106 23.87 -24.78 44.41
N ASP A 107 24.60 -24.78 43.30
CA ASP A 107 24.72 -23.70 42.28
C ASP A 107 25.99 -23.89 41.41
N ILE A 108 25.86 -24.59 40.28
CA ILE A 108 26.79 -24.48 39.13
C ILE A 108 25.97 -24.52 37.83
N SER A 109 26.32 -23.64 36.88
CA SER A 109 25.63 -23.40 35.62
C SER A 109 25.69 -24.60 34.64
N PRO A 110 24.67 -24.82 33.78
CA PRO A 110 24.60 -26.00 32.91
C PRO A 110 25.50 -25.89 31.65
N SER A 111 26.82 -25.99 31.83
CA SER A 111 27.80 -25.92 30.72
C SER A 111 29.03 -26.83 30.85
N ILE A 112 28.98 -27.87 31.70
CA ILE A 112 30.01 -28.92 31.78
C ILE A 112 29.47 -30.19 31.10
N SER A 113 30.21 -30.75 30.13
CA SER A 113 29.79 -31.98 29.45
C SER A 113 29.85 -33.19 30.38
N ILE A 114 28.89 -34.11 30.23
CA ILE A 114 28.77 -35.32 31.06
C ILE A 114 30.06 -36.16 31.00
N GLU A 115 30.70 -36.25 29.84
CA GLU A 115 32.00 -36.93 29.66
C GLU A 115 33.10 -36.34 30.54
N SER A 116 33.16 -35.02 30.70
CA SER A 116 34.16 -34.33 31.52
C SER A 116 34.00 -34.67 33.01
N ALA A 117 32.75 -34.74 33.47
CA ALA A 117 32.42 -35.12 34.85
C ALA A 117 32.57 -36.64 35.11
N LEU A 118 32.45 -37.47 34.08
CA LEU A 118 32.71 -38.92 34.16
C LEU A 118 34.21 -39.22 34.20
N LYS A 119 35.03 -38.57 33.38
CA LYS A 119 36.47 -38.88 33.26
C LYS A 119 37.20 -38.79 34.62
N ASN A 120 36.98 -37.69 35.35
CA ASN A 120 37.55 -37.48 36.69
C ASN A 120 37.02 -38.44 37.77
N LYS A 121 35.96 -39.23 37.51
CA LYS A 121 35.40 -40.21 38.46
C LYS A 121 35.98 -41.62 38.36
N PHE A 122 36.68 -41.96 37.28
CA PHE A 122 37.07 -43.36 36.98
C PHE A 122 38.57 -43.65 36.92
N GLU A 123 39.46 -42.64 36.83
CA GLU A 123 40.91 -42.86 36.66
C GLU A 123 41.63 -43.45 37.91
N ALA A 124 40.94 -43.62 39.05
CA ALA A 124 41.54 -43.99 40.33
C ALA A 124 41.26 -45.43 40.84
N ALA A 125 40.55 -46.27 40.07
CA ALA A 125 40.14 -47.61 40.54
C ALA A 125 40.91 -48.76 39.84
N LYS A 126 41.37 -49.73 40.62
CA LYS A 126 41.96 -51.00 40.15
C LYS A 126 41.05 -52.16 40.56
N PHE A 127 41.07 -53.25 39.79
CA PHE A 127 40.14 -54.36 39.96
C PHE A 127 40.83 -55.73 39.80
N THR A 128 40.35 -56.68 40.59
CA THR A 128 40.63 -58.12 40.48
C THR A 128 39.29 -58.81 40.24
N VAL A 129 39.28 -60.00 39.62
CA VAL A 129 38.06 -60.79 39.44
C VAL A 129 38.33 -62.21 39.93
N GLU A 130 37.38 -62.80 40.67
CA GLU A 130 37.40 -64.19 41.09
C GLU A 130 36.10 -64.88 40.63
N CYS A 131 36.23 -65.87 39.75
CA CYS A 131 35.15 -66.80 39.44
C CYS A 131 35.23 -68.01 40.39
N SER A 132 34.14 -68.77 40.54
CA SER A 132 33.99 -69.83 41.56
C SER A 132 34.74 -71.15 41.25
N SER A 133 35.82 -71.10 40.46
CA SER A 133 36.77 -72.21 40.26
C SER A 133 38.11 -71.85 40.91
N PRO A 134 38.82 -72.74 41.62
CA PRO A 134 39.94 -72.36 42.51
C PRO A 134 41.23 -71.83 41.84
N GLU A 135 41.27 -71.69 40.52
CA GLU A 135 42.52 -71.52 39.77
C GLU A 135 42.55 -70.22 38.94
N ILE A 136 43.62 -69.45 39.15
CA ILE A 136 43.99 -68.20 38.47
C ILE A 136 43.20 -66.94 38.90
N LYS A 137 43.73 -66.22 39.90
CA LYS A 137 43.48 -64.77 40.02
C LYS A 137 44.29 -64.03 38.96
N ALA A 138 43.66 -63.11 38.24
CA ALA A 138 44.35 -62.24 37.28
C ALA A 138 43.88 -60.79 37.45
N ASP A 139 44.79 -59.90 37.87
CA ASP A 139 44.54 -58.46 37.85
C ASP A 139 44.55 -57.96 36.38
N GLN A 140 43.46 -57.33 35.95
CA GLN A 140 43.38 -56.69 34.63
C GLN A 140 42.87 -55.25 34.72
N ILE A 141 43.64 -54.33 34.12
CA ILE A 141 43.22 -52.94 33.92
C ILE A 141 42.47 -52.88 32.59
N TRP A 142 41.23 -52.39 32.64
CA TRP A 142 40.33 -52.38 31.49
C TRP A 142 40.81 -51.54 30.30
N LYS A 143 40.53 -52.07 29.10
CA LYS A 143 40.00 -51.28 27.99
C LYS A 143 38.66 -51.89 27.58
N LEU A 144 37.71 -51.08 27.14
CA LEU A 144 36.40 -51.55 26.66
C LEU A 144 36.56 -52.58 25.53
N PRO A 145 36.05 -53.82 25.68
CA PRO A 145 36.18 -54.85 24.65
C PRO A 145 35.32 -54.49 23.43
N THR A 146 35.94 -54.38 22.26
CA THR A 146 35.25 -54.04 21.01
C THR A 146 34.75 -55.32 20.34
N ILE A 147 33.47 -55.66 20.54
CA ILE A 147 32.80 -56.73 19.79
C ILE A 147 32.88 -56.38 18.30
N ARG A 148 33.44 -57.27 17.48
CA ARG A 148 33.61 -57.01 16.05
C ARG A 148 32.25 -56.95 15.35
N GLU A 149 32.02 -55.87 14.63
CA GLU A 149 30.75 -55.52 13.98
C GLU A 149 30.21 -56.61 13.02
N GLY A 150 31.10 -57.39 12.39
CA GLY A 150 30.73 -58.55 11.58
C GLY A 150 30.00 -59.66 12.35
N ILE A 151 30.33 -59.88 13.64
CA ILE A 151 29.67 -60.88 14.49
C ILE A 151 28.28 -60.37 14.92
N LEU A 152 28.17 -59.08 15.25
CA LEU A 152 26.88 -58.42 15.52
C LEU A 152 25.93 -58.53 14.32
N ASN A 153 26.41 -58.25 13.11
CA ASN A 153 25.62 -58.34 11.88
C ASN A 153 25.20 -59.78 11.53
N LEU A 154 26.03 -60.79 11.79
CA LEU A 154 25.68 -62.21 11.65
C LEU A 154 24.54 -62.59 12.61
N LEU A 155 24.74 -62.41 13.92
CA LEU A 155 23.73 -62.71 14.95
C LEU A 155 22.40 -61.99 14.68
N GLN A 156 22.44 -60.77 14.14
CA GLN A 156 21.24 -60.01 13.81
C GLN A 156 20.51 -60.55 12.57
N LYS A 157 21.24 -60.96 11.53
CA LYS A 157 20.69 -61.57 10.31
C LYS A 157 20.09 -62.95 10.59
N ASP A 158 20.77 -63.78 11.37
CA ASP A 158 20.31 -65.14 11.66
C ASP A 158 19.19 -65.15 12.70
N LYS A 159 19.11 -64.13 13.56
CA LYS A 159 17.92 -63.85 14.38
C LYS A 159 16.70 -63.41 13.56
N GLU A 160 16.87 -62.63 12.48
CA GLU A 160 15.77 -62.39 11.54
C GLU A 160 15.32 -63.68 10.84
N SER A 161 16.26 -64.55 10.45
CA SER A 161 15.97 -65.87 9.89
C SER A 161 15.23 -66.75 10.90
N ALA A 162 15.68 -66.78 12.16
CA ALA A 162 15.04 -67.52 13.25
C ALA A 162 13.67 -66.97 13.63
N ALA A 163 13.45 -65.65 13.56
CA ALA A 163 12.14 -65.02 13.75
C ALA A 163 11.18 -65.37 12.61
N LYS A 164 11.62 -65.32 11.35
CA LYS A 164 10.84 -65.77 10.18
C LYS A 164 10.53 -67.27 10.27
N ALA A 165 11.49 -68.10 10.68
CA ALA A 165 11.31 -69.54 10.93
C ALA A 165 10.44 -69.83 12.17
N LYS A 166 10.40 -68.94 13.18
CA LYS A 166 9.43 -69.03 14.27
C LYS A 166 8.03 -68.70 13.76
N VAL A 167 7.82 -67.58 13.06
CA VAL A 167 6.51 -67.26 12.46
C VAL A 167 6.03 -68.37 11.53
N GLY A 168 6.92 -68.95 10.71
CA GLY A 168 6.61 -70.12 9.89
C GLY A 168 6.19 -71.36 10.70
N ARG A 169 6.85 -71.64 11.82
CA ARG A 169 6.45 -72.73 12.74
C ARG A 169 5.16 -72.41 13.50
N ASP A 170 4.98 -71.19 13.99
CA ASP A 170 3.78 -70.75 14.70
C ASP A 170 2.54 -70.77 13.79
N LEU A 171 2.70 -70.46 12.50
CA LEU A 171 1.68 -70.56 11.45
C LEU A 171 1.42 -72.01 11.02
N ALA A 172 2.47 -72.83 10.83
CA ALA A 172 2.33 -74.25 10.55
C ALA A 172 1.62 -74.98 11.70
N GLN A 173 2.00 -74.69 12.95
CA GLN A 173 1.31 -75.16 14.15
C GLN A 173 -0.13 -74.63 14.18
N GLN A 174 -0.40 -73.35 13.87
CA GLN A 174 -1.78 -72.86 13.85
C GLN A 174 -2.64 -73.59 12.81
N LYS A 175 -2.10 -73.89 11.63
CA LYS A 175 -2.75 -74.67 10.58
C LYS A 175 -3.00 -76.13 11.02
N GLU A 176 -2.00 -76.76 11.63
CA GLU A 176 -2.11 -78.12 12.18
C GLU A 176 -3.12 -78.19 13.34
N GLU A 177 -3.07 -77.25 14.28
CA GLU A 177 -4.01 -77.12 15.40
C GLU A 177 -5.46 -76.91 14.92
N PHE A 178 -5.63 -76.06 13.90
CA PHE A 178 -6.91 -75.76 13.29
C PHE A 178 -7.51 -76.99 12.56
N LEU A 179 -6.69 -77.76 11.86
CA LEU A 179 -7.14 -79.00 11.22
C LEU A 179 -7.40 -80.10 12.27
N ASN A 180 -6.56 -80.22 13.31
CA ASN A 180 -6.69 -81.16 14.42
C ASN A 180 -7.74 -80.74 15.48
N GLY A 181 -8.87 -80.19 15.02
CA GLY A 181 -10.08 -80.00 15.82
C GLY A 181 -10.20 -78.68 16.58
N LYS A 182 -9.10 -77.98 16.93
CA LYS A 182 -9.16 -76.74 17.71
C LYS A 182 -9.89 -75.62 16.97
N GLU A 183 -10.43 -74.65 17.69
CA GLU A 183 -11.01 -73.43 17.10
C GLU A 183 -9.91 -72.51 16.55
N PRO A 184 -10.18 -71.71 15.50
CA PRO A 184 -9.23 -70.72 15.01
C PRO A 184 -8.94 -69.66 16.06
N ARG A 185 -7.66 -69.24 16.19
CA ARG A 185 -7.19 -68.29 17.21
C ARG A 185 -7.87 -66.90 17.16
N LYS A 186 -8.58 -66.60 16.07
CA LYS A 186 -9.59 -65.55 15.98
C LYS A 186 -10.89 -66.19 15.50
N PRO A 187 -11.95 -66.26 16.33
CA PRO A 187 -13.26 -66.69 15.83
C PRO A 187 -13.78 -65.66 14.80
N PRO A 188 -14.42 -66.10 13.70
CA PRO A 188 -14.92 -65.17 12.69
C PRO A 188 -16.18 -64.46 13.18
N GLU A 189 -16.08 -63.14 13.28
CA GLU A 189 -17.17 -62.25 13.66
C GLU A 189 -18.10 -61.97 12.47
N ALA A 190 -19.41 -61.90 12.75
CA ALA A 190 -20.41 -61.46 11.78
C ALA A 190 -20.36 -59.94 11.63
N ILE A 191 -20.43 -59.44 10.39
CA ILE A 191 -20.40 -58.01 10.09
C ILE A 191 -21.80 -57.42 10.34
N ALA A 192 -21.86 -56.28 11.04
CA ALA A 192 -23.12 -55.56 11.26
C ALA A 192 -23.66 -54.95 9.94
N PHE A 193 -24.98 -54.94 9.78
CA PHE A 193 -25.61 -54.27 8.64
C PHE A 193 -25.40 -52.73 8.69
N PRO A 194 -25.41 -52.03 7.54
CA PRO A 194 -25.33 -50.57 7.48
C PRO A 194 -26.38 -49.89 8.39
N ALA A 195 -25.98 -48.85 9.12
CA ALA A 195 -26.78 -48.34 10.23
C ALA A 195 -28.04 -47.54 9.84
N LEU A 196 -28.01 -46.81 8.71
CA LEU A 196 -29.11 -45.95 8.22
C LEU A 196 -28.96 -45.61 6.73
N ILE A 197 -30.02 -45.12 6.11
CA ILE A 197 -29.99 -44.58 4.74
C ILE A 197 -29.62 -43.09 4.81
N LYS A 198 -28.62 -42.67 4.04
CA LYS A 198 -28.20 -41.27 3.97
C LYS A 198 -29.22 -40.43 3.18
N THR A 199 -29.52 -39.23 3.68
CA THR A 199 -30.39 -38.25 3.03
C THR A 199 -29.74 -36.87 3.01
N ILE A 200 -30.18 -35.99 2.11
CA ILE A 200 -29.77 -34.58 2.00
C ILE A 200 -31.05 -33.74 2.07
N GLU A 201 -31.06 -32.64 2.82
CA GLU A 201 -32.19 -31.71 2.88
C GLU A 201 -32.15 -30.73 1.71
N LYS A 202 -33.32 -30.17 1.32
CA LYS A 202 -33.41 -29.26 0.15
C LYS A 202 -32.50 -28.02 0.27
N GLY A 203 -32.27 -27.55 1.51
CA GLY A 203 -31.40 -26.41 1.80
C GLY A 203 -29.91 -26.67 1.57
N ASP A 204 -29.48 -27.92 1.73
CA ASP A 204 -28.08 -28.35 1.56
C ASP A 204 -27.72 -28.67 0.10
N VAL A 205 -28.70 -28.64 -0.81
CA VAL A 205 -28.48 -28.95 -2.22
C VAL A 205 -27.74 -27.80 -2.91
N TYR A 206 -26.47 -28.03 -3.22
CA TYR A 206 -25.71 -27.13 -4.09
C TYR A 206 -26.23 -27.24 -5.54
N GLN A 207 -26.86 -26.16 -6.00
CA GLN A 207 -27.70 -26.17 -7.20
C GLN A 207 -26.93 -26.50 -8.50
N GLU A 208 -25.68 -26.02 -8.63
CA GLU A 208 -24.86 -26.27 -9.81
C GLU A 208 -24.49 -27.75 -9.96
N ASP A 209 -24.09 -28.42 -8.86
CA ASP A 209 -23.77 -29.85 -8.89
C ASP A 209 -25.02 -30.73 -9.04
N ALA A 210 -26.15 -30.30 -8.49
CA ALA A 210 -27.44 -30.96 -8.68
C ALA A 210 -27.90 -30.91 -10.15
N VAL A 211 -27.78 -29.74 -10.80
CA VAL A 211 -28.01 -29.58 -12.25
C VAL A 211 -27.07 -30.49 -13.03
N LYS A 212 -25.75 -30.42 -12.79
CA LYS A 212 -24.76 -31.25 -13.50
C LYS A 212 -25.01 -32.75 -13.36
N LYS A 213 -25.25 -33.26 -12.14
CA LYS A 213 -25.46 -34.70 -11.91
C LYS A 213 -26.75 -35.19 -12.58
N LEU A 214 -27.86 -34.46 -12.45
CA LEU A 214 -29.13 -34.85 -13.09
C LEU A 214 -29.07 -34.72 -14.62
N ASN A 215 -28.43 -33.67 -15.14
CA ASN A 215 -28.22 -33.47 -16.57
C ASN A 215 -27.32 -34.58 -17.18
N ALA A 216 -26.24 -34.98 -16.50
CA ALA A 216 -25.36 -36.06 -16.93
C ALA A 216 -26.07 -37.43 -16.96
N LEU A 217 -27.04 -37.66 -16.07
CA LEU A 217 -27.82 -38.91 -16.02
C LEU A 217 -28.93 -38.98 -17.08
N TYR A 218 -29.50 -37.85 -17.50
CA TYR A 218 -30.55 -37.80 -18.53
C TYR A 218 -30.03 -37.50 -19.94
N GLY A 219 -28.83 -36.93 -20.05
CA GLY A 219 -28.19 -36.53 -21.30
C GLY A 219 -28.87 -35.36 -22.00
N ASN A 220 -28.50 -35.15 -23.26
CA ASN A 220 -28.76 -33.96 -24.08
C ASN A 220 -30.26 -33.65 -24.37
N LYS A 221 -31.20 -34.35 -23.74
CA LYS A 221 -32.65 -34.05 -23.79
C LYS A 221 -33.12 -33.18 -22.62
N SER A 222 -32.29 -32.95 -21.60
CA SER A 222 -32.67 -32.08 -20.47
C SER A 222 -32.55 -30.60 -20.82
N LEU A 223 -33.48 -29.79 -20.32
CA LEU A 223 -33.38 -28.33 -20.32
C LEU A 223 -32.75 -27.77 -19.03
N LEU A 224 -32.30 -28.63 -18.09
CA LEU A 224 -31.73 -28.22 -16.81
C LEU A 224 -30.52 -27.27 -16.96
N GLU A 225 -29.50 -27.71 -17.70
CA GLU A 225 -28.26 -26.94 -17.91
C GLU A 225 -28.49 -25.64 -18.73
N PRO A 226 -29.27 -25.65 -19.85
CA PRO A 226 -29.67 -24.42 -20.52
C PRO A 226 -30.42 -23.43 -19.60
N THR A 227 -31.44 -23.88 -18.86
CA THR A 227 -32.26 -22.99 -18.02
C THR A 227 -31.43 -22.39 -16.89
N TYR A 228 -30.56 -23.17 -16.25
CA TYR A 228 -29.63 -22.67 -15.25
C TYR A 228 -28.65 -21.63 -15.84
N SER A 229 -28.05 -21.94 -16.99
CA SER A 229 -27.14 -21.04 -17.69
C SER A 229 -27.81 -19.71 -18.04
N GLN A 230 -29.04 -19.74 -18.56
CA GLN A 230 -29.79 -18.54 -18.95
C GLN A 230 -30.16 -17.67 -17.72
N ILE A 231 -30.54 -18.29 -16.59
CA ILE A 231 -30.73 -17.57 -15.31
C ILE A 231 -29.45 -16.86 -14.89
N VAL A 232 -28.30 -17.56 -14.87
CA VAL A 232 -27.00 -17.02 -14.44
C VAL A 232 -26.48 -15.92 -15.39
N ILE A 233 -26.76 -16.00 -16.69
CA ILE A 233 -26.40 -14.97 -17.67
C ILE A 233 -27.22 -13.70 -17.45
N ILE A 234 -28.55 -13.83 -17.28
CA ILE A 234 -29.45 -12.70 -17.11
C ILE A 234 -29.25 -12.03 -15.74
N GLU A 235 -28.98 -12.79 -14.67
CA GLU A 235 -28.61 -12.24 -13.36
C GLU A 235 -27.39 -11.30 -13.45
N LYS A 236 -26.29 -11.78 -14.06
CA LYS A 236 -25.07 -10.99 -14.28
C LYS A 236 -25.30 -9.77 -15.17
N ALA A 237 -26.25 -9.84 -16.10
CA ALA A 237 -26.62 -8.71 -16.93
C ALA A 237 -27.38 -7.64 -16.14
N ILE A 238 -28.35 -8.03 -15.30
CA ILE A 238 -29.08 -7.11 -14.41
C ILE A 238 -28.12 -6.47 -13.39
N ASP A 239 -27.20 -7.24 -12.79
CA ASP A 239 -26.13 -6.70 -11.93
C ASP A 239 -25.30 -5.61 -12.63
N SER A 240 -24.97 -5.83 -13.91
CA SER A 240 -24.22 -4.87 -14.73
C SER A 240 -25.02 -3.60 -15.03
N LEU A 241 -26.31 -3.73 -15.34
CA LEU A 241 -27.23 -2.61 -15.54
C LEU A 241 -27.39 -1.78 -14.26
N GLU A 242 -27.61 -2.43 -13.11
CA GLU A 242 -27.67 -1.77 -11.81
C GLU A 242 -26.37 -1.02 -11.48
N GLN A 243 -25.20 -1.61 -11.72
CA GLN A 243 -23.91 -0.96 -11.48
C GLN A 243 -23.70 0.26 -12.37
N GLN A 244 -24.17 0.24 -13.63
CA GLN A 244 -24.10 1.38 -14.53
C GLN A 244 -25.08 2.49 -14.10
N LEU A 245 -26.30 2.13 -13.72
CA LEU A 245 -27.31 3.04 -13.19
C LEU A 245 -26.86 3.71 -11.87
N ARG A 246 -26.19 2.98 -10.97
CA ARG A 246 -25.55 3.55 -9.76
C ARG A 246 -24.44 4.54 -10.12
N LYS A 247 -23.64 4.29 -11.17
CA LYS A 247 -22.64 5.25 -11.69
C LYS A 247 -23.30 6.48 -12.31
N LEU A 248 -24.43 6.33 -13.01
CA LEU A 248 -25.18 7.43 -13.61
C LEU A 248 -25.72 8.37 -12.51
N ARG A 249 -26.44 7.84 -11.52
CA ARG A 249 -26.90 8.56 -10.32
C ARG A 249 -25.75 9.33 -9.62
N ALA A 250 -24.59 8.70 -9.46
CA ALA A 250 -23.43 9.33 -8.82
C ALA A 250 -22.82 10.47 -9.65
N ARG A 251 -22.82 10.38 -11.00
CA ARG A 251 -22.42 11.50 -11.88
C ARG A 251 -23.43 12.63 -11.84
N GLU A 252 -24.73 12.31 -11.81
CA GLU A 252 -25.82 13.30 -11.73
C GLU A 252 -25.73 14.13 -10.45
N ALA A 253 -25.58 13.47 -9.29
CA ALA A 253 -25.38 14.14 -8.01
C ALA A 253 -24.15 15.05 -8.05
N SER A 254 -22.99 14.53 -8.51
CA SER A 254 -21.76 15.31 -8.61
C SER A 254 -21.87 16.50 -9.59
N LEU A 255 -22.70 16.40 -10.63
CA LEU A 255 -22.97 17.51 -11.56
C LEU A 255 -23.88 18.56 -10.90
N ASN A 256 -24.94 18.13 -10.21
CA ASN A 256 -25.84 19.02 -9.46
C ASN A 256 -25.08 19.76 -8.33
N ASP A 257 -24.20 19.07 -7.60
CA ASP A 257 -23.31 19.66 -6.60
C ASP A 257 -22.37 20.71 -7.21
N THR A 258 -21.87 20.46 -8.44
CA THR A 258 -20.97 21.36 -9.17
C THR A 258 -21.71 22.61 -9.68
N ILE A 259 -22.96 22.45 -10.13
CA ILE A 259 -23.82 23.57 -10.54
C ILE A 259 -24.15 24.46 -9.34
N SER A 260 -24.45 23.87 -8.17
CA SER A 260 -24.85 24.60 -6.95
C SER A 260 -23.74 25.42 -6.27
N GLN A 261 -22.48 25.32 -6.71
CA GLN A 261 -21.34 26.03 -6.09
C GLN A 261 -21.19 27.49 -6.52
N ASP A 262 -21.69 27.89 -7.70
CA ASP A 262 -21.65 29.28 -8.19
C ASP A 262 -23.05 29.68 -8.69
N PRO A 263 -23.71 30.70 -8.09
CA PRO A 263 -25.03 31.17 -8.51
C PRO A 263 -25.14 31.54 -10.00
N ARG A 264 -24.03 31.94 -10.64
CA ARG A 264 -23.96 32.22 -12.09
C ARG A 264 -24.14 30.93 -12.90
N VAL A 265 -23.52 29.85 -12.45
CA VAL A 265 -23.65 28.50 -13.04
C VAL A 265 -25.05 27.93 -12.79
N VAL A 266 -25.66 28.19 -11.62
CA VAL A 266 -27.08 27.84 -11.37
C VAL A 266 -28.01 28.54 -12.38
N SER A 267 -27.86 29.85 -12.56
CA SER A 267 -28.66 30.63 -13.50
C SER A 267 -28.52 30.13 -14.95
N PHE A 268 -27.28 29.92 -15.40
CA PHE A 268 -26.97 29.30 -16.69
C PHE A 268 -27.61 27.92 -16.87
N ALA A 269 -27.47 27.04 -15.87
CA ALA A 269 -28.03 25.69 -15.94
C ALA A 269 -29.56 25.66 -15.90
N GLN A 270 -30.21 26.66 -15.29
CA GLN A 270 -31.66 26.83 -15.28
C GLN A 270 -32.19 27.43 -16.61
N LYS A 271 -31.44 28.33 -17.24
CA LYS A 271 -31.81 28.98 -18.50
C LYS A 271 -31.56 28.09 -19.72
N ASN A 272 -30.39 27.44 -19.79
CA ASN A 272 -29.88 26.81 -21.02
C ASN A 272 -29.78 25.28 -20.95
N LEU A 273 -29.76 24.66 -19.76
CA LEU A 273 -29.60 23.21 -19.58
C LEU A 273 -30.82 22.49 -18.96
N HIS A 274 -31.90 23.21 -18.67
CA HIS A 274 -33.02 22.68 -17.90
C HIS A 274 -33.71 21.48 -18.57
N ALA A 275 -34.03 21.59 -19.87
CA ALA A 275 -34.70 20.52 -20.62
C ALA A 275 -33.88 19.22 -20.63
N SER A 276 -32.59 19.29 -20.99
CA SER A 276 -31.72 18.11 -21.02
C SER A 276 -31.47 17.50 -19.62
N ARG A 277 -31.52 18.31 -18.54
CA ARG A 277 -31.47 17.77 -17.16
C ARG A 277 -32.77 17.06 -16.79
N GLU A 278 -33.92 17.60 -17.17
CA GLU A 278 -35.24 16.99 -16.91
C GLU A 278 -35.42 15.69 -17.72
N GLU A 279 -35.01 15.69 -18.99
CA GLU A 279 -34.98 14.51 -19.87
C GLU A 279 -34.09 13.41 -19.29
N LEU A 280 -32.86 13.74 -18.88
CA LEU A 280 -31.94 12.79 -18.26
C LEU A 280 -32.51 12.21 -16.94
N GLN A 281 -33.16 13.05 -16.12
CA GLN A 281 -33.84 12.60 -14.89
C GLN A 281 -35.04 11.68 -15.19
N LYS A 282 -35.82 11.95 -16.25
CA LYS A 282 -36.92 11.07 -16.72
C LYS A 282 -36.36 9.73 -17.19
N THR A 283 -35.38 9.72 -18.09
CA THR A 283 -34.73 8.52 -18.62
C THR A 283 -34.12 7.67 -17.50
N ARG A 284 -33.41 8.28 -16.55
CA ARG A 284 -32.87 7.60 -15.36
C ARG A 284 -33.97 6.97 -14.49
N THR A 285 -35.08 7.68 -14.27
CA THR A 285 -36.21 7.18 -13.46
C THR A 285 -36.95 6.04 -14.18
N SER A 286 -37.00 6.05 -15.52
CA SER A 286 -37.53 4.93 -16.30
C SER A 286 -36.59 3.71 -16.23
N LEU A 287 -35.28 3.91 -16.43
CA LEU A 287 -34.26 2.86 -16.26
C LEU A 287 -34.34 2.21 -14.87
N GLU A 288 -34.52 3.01 -13.82
CA GLU A 288 -34.70 2.52 -12.45
C GLU A 288 -35.91 1.59 -12.31
N LYS A 289 -37.05 1.97 -12.90
CA LYS A 289 -38.28 1.16 -12.89
C LYS A 289 -38.12 -0.14 -13.68
N GLU A 290 -37.63 -0.07 -14.92
CA GLU A 290 -37.53 -1.25 -15.78
C GLU A 290 -36.45 -2.24 -15.28
N ILE A 291 -35.27 -1.76 -14.84
CA ILE A 291 -34.25 -2.63 -14.24
C ILE A 291 -34.77 -3.31 -12.95
N SER A 292 -35.58 -2.60 -12.16
CA SER A 292 -36.23 -3.20 -10.98
C SER A 292 -37.28 -4.25 -11.36
N ALA A 293 -38.03 -4.05 -12.45
CA ALA A 293 -39.00 -5.03 -12.94
C ALA A 293 -38.32 -6.29 -13.50
N LEU A 294 -37.19 -6.14 -14.21
CA LEU A 294 -36.36 -7.26 -14.68
C LEU A 294 -35.81 -8.07 -13.47
N ARG A 295 -35.38 -7.38 -12.41
CA ARG A 295 -34.96 -8.00 -11.14
C ARG A 295 -36.11 -8.76 -10.46
N GLU A 296 -37.30 -8.17 -10.38
CA GLU A 296 -38.48 -8.80 -9.76
C GLU A 296 -38.94 -10.08 -10.51
N GLN A 297 -38.91 -10.07 -11.85
CA GLN A 297 -39.21 -11.26 -12.67
C GLN A 297 -38.26 -12.43 -12.39
N LEU A 298 -36.97 -12.14 -12.16
CA LEU A 298 -35.96 -13.13 -11.88
C LEU A 298 -36.04 -13.67 -10.44
N ASP A 299 -36.01 -12.76 -9.46
CA ASP A 299 -35.70 -13.04 -8.05
C ASP A 299 -36.93 -12.99 -7.09
N SER A 300 -38.17 -12.74 -7.55
CA SER A 300 -39.35 -12.68 -6.65
C SER A 300 -39.63 -13.99 -5.91
N GLU A 301 -39.61 -13.94 -4.58
CA GLU A 301 -39.95 -15.07 -3.69
C GLU A 301 -41.42 -15.05 -3.21
N LYS A 302 -42.24 -14.09 -3.66
CA LYS A 302 -43.62 -13.92 -3.14
C LYS A 302 -44.59 -14.98 -3.68
N GLU A 303 -45.03 -15.85 -2.77
CA GLU A 303 -46.22 -16.68 -2.92
C GLU A 303 -47.40 -15.97 -2.23
N ASN A 304 -48.17 -15.19 -3.00
CA ASN A 304 -49.47 -14.67 -2.55
C ASN A 304 -50.52 -15.81 -2.59
N GLU A 305 -51.57 -15.70 -1.75
CA GLU A 305 -52.69 -16.65 -1.71
C GLU A 305 -53.43 -16.75 -3.06
N GLU A 306 -53.47 -15.67 -3.82
CA GLU A 306 -53.79 -15.68 -5.25
C GLU A 306 -52.53 -16.03 -6.08
N ARG A 307 -52.58 -17.18 -6.76
CA ARG A 307 -51.47 -17.77 -7.51
C ARG A 307 -51.00 -16.90 -8.69
N GLU A 308 -50.04 -16.00 -8.49
CA GLU A 308 -49.00 -15.69 -9.49
C GLU A 308 -47.87 -14.78 -8.98
N LYS A 309 -46.61 -15.23 -9.17
CA LYS A 309 -45.31 -14.51 -9.20
C LYS A 309 -44.17 -14.97 -8.25
N ILE A 310 -44.03 -16.28 -8.05
CA ILE A 310 -42.69 -16.85 -7.84
C ILE A 310 -41.86 -16.63 -9.12
N GLY A 311 -40.72 -15.95 -9.02
CA GLY A 311 -39.80 -15.62 -10.10
C GLY A 311 -39.08 -16.83 -10.69
N ALA A 312 -38.37 -16.63 -11.80
CA ALA A 312 -37.71 -17.72 -12.53
C ALA A 312 -36.70 -18.50 -11.67
N LYS A 313 -35.88 -17.80 -10.89
CA LYS A 313 -34.76 -18.38 -10.14
C LYS A 313 -35.18 -19.13 -8.87
N PRO A 314 -36.05 -18.59 -7.99
CA PRO A 314 -36.59 -19.36 -6.86
C PRO A 314 -37.37 -20.60 -7.32
N PHE A 315 -38.19 -20.48 -8.38
CA PHE A 315 -38.96 -21.60 -8.93
C PHE A 315 -38.05 -22.71 -9.49
N PHE A 316 -37.02 -22.36 -10.26
CA PHE A 316 -36.06 -23.33 -10.78
C PHE A 316 -35.23 -23.98 -9.66
N LYS A 317 -34.81 -23.20 -8.65
CA LYS A 317 -34.09 -23.72 -7.48
C LYS A 317 -34.90 -24.75 -6.71
N GLU A 318 -36.14 -24.44 -6.34
CA GLU A 318 -36.98 -25.37 -5.58
C GLU A 318 -37.28 -26.66 -6.37
N HIS A 319 -37.56 -26.57 -7.68
CA HIS A 319 -37.74 -27.74 -8.54
C HIS A 319 -36.50 -28.63 -8.58
N VAL A 320 -35.31 -28.07 -8.80
CA VAL A 320 -34.07 -28.85 -8.82
C VAL A 320 -33.73 -29.44 -7.44
N SER A 321 -33.83 -28.65 -6.36
CA SER A 321 -33.54 -29.12 -5.01
C SER A 321 -34.50 -30.21 -4.55
N ASP A 322 -35.80 -30.11 -4.86
CA ASP A 322 -36.79 -31.16 -4.59
C ASP A 322 -36.43 -32.48 -5.28
N LYS A 323 -36.13 -32.44 -6.59
CA LYS A 323 -35.81 -33.65 -7.35
C LYS A 323 -34.44 -34.21 -7.06
N TYR A 324 -33.46 -33.38 -6.72
CA TYR A 324 -32.13 -33.85 -6.33
C TYR A 324 -32.12 -34.51 -4.94
N ALA A 325 -32.84 -33.95 -3.97
CA ALA A 325 -33.00 -34.56 -2.64
C ALA A 325 -33.76 -35.90 -2.74
N GLN A 326 -34.81 -35.97 -3.57
CA GLN A 326 -35.52 -37.21 -3.88
C GLN A 326 -34.59 -38.23 -4.55
N TYR A 327 -33.91 -37.85 -5.63
CA TYR A 327 -32.96 -38.71 -6.35
C TYR A 327 -31.90 -39.30 -5.40
N THR A 328 -31.23 -38.46 -4.61
CA THR A 328 -30.16 -38.87 -3.69
C THR A 328 -30.67 -39.83 -2.61
N LYS A 329 -31.88 -39.60 -2.10
CA LYS A 329 -32.54 -40.51 -1.14
C LYS A 329 -32.76 -41.90 -1.74
N TYR A 330 -33.21 -42.01 -2.99
CA TYR A 330 -33.39 -43.31 -3.66
C TYR A 330 -32.06 -43.96 -4.09
N GLU A 331 -31.07 -43.17 -4.51
CA GLU A 331 -29.70 -43.64 -4.82
C GLU A 331 -29.06 -44.31 -3.59
N ASN A 332 -29.07 -43.62 -2.45
CA ASN A 332 -28.58 -44.16 -1.17
C ASN A 332 -29.41 -45.35 -0.66
N THR A 333 -30.69 -45.45 -1.04
CA THR A 333 -31.57 -46.58 -0.70
C THR A 333 -31.18 -47.87 -1.46
N LEU A 334 -30.81 -47.76 -2.73
CA LEU A 334 -30.23 -48.88 -3.49
C LEU A 334 -28.87 -49.31 -2.92
N GLU A 335 -28.01 -48.33 -2.60
CA GLU A 335 -26.68 -48.60 -2.05
C GLU A 335 -26.76 -49.30 -0.69
N PHE A 336 -27.63 -48.81 0.20
CA PHE A 336 -27.94 -49.44 1.48
C PHE A 336 -28.41 -50.89 1.33
N THR A 337 -29.31 -51.16 0.37
CA THR A 337 -29.74 -52.54 0.05
C THR A 337 -28.56 -53.40 -0.38
N LYS A 338 -27.75 -52.92 -1.33
CA LYS A 338 -26.62 -53.66 -1.90
C LYS A 338 -25.65 -54.10 -0.80
N GLN A 339 -25.27 -53.17 0.09
CA GLN A 339 -24.39 -53.44 1.22
C GLN A 339 -25.05 -54.42 2.22
N THR A 340 -26.34 -54.25 2.54
CA THR A 340 -27.07 -55.15 3.44
C THR A 340 -27.16 -56.58 2.88
N MET A 341 -27.38 -56.74 1.57
CA MET A 341 -27.39 -58.04 0.88
C MET A 341 -26.03 -58.73 0.91
N LEU A 342 -24.95 -58.01 0.55
CA LEU A 342 -23.59 -58.56 0.55
C LEU A 342 -23.16 -58.99 1.96
N THR A 343 -23.45 -58.15 2.97
CA THR A 343 -23.24 -58.50 4.39
C THR A 343 -24.03 -59.74 4.81
N ALA A 344 -25.28 -59.92 4.37
CA ALA A 344 -26.05 -61.12 4.68
C ALA A 344 -25.47 -62.40 4.06
N PHE A 345 -25.02 -62.34 2.80
CA PHE A 345 -24.35 -63.48 2.17
C PHE A 345 -23.01 -63.81 2.85
N TYR A 346 -22.25 -62.80 3.30
CA TYR A 346 -21.04 -63.02 4.08
C TYR A 346 -21.32 -63.64 5.45
N ASN A 347 -22.30 -63.10 6.19
CA ASN A 347 -22.72 -63.65 7.48
C ASN A 347 -23.28 -65.07 7.34
N ALA A 348 -23.88 -65.42 6.20
CA ALA A 348 -24.30 -66.80 5.92
C ALA A 348 -23.12 -67.76 5.71
N ALA A 349 -22.01 -67.29 5.13
CA ALA A 349 -20.77 -68.05 5.05
C ALA A 349 -20.15 -68.23 6.45
N VAL A 350 -20.19 -67.21 7.31
CA VAL A 350 -19.75 -67.28 8.71
C VAL A 350 -20.63 -68.27 9.52
N ASP A 351 -21.96 -68.19 9.41
CA ASP A 351 -22.90 -69.12 10.06
C ASP A 351 -22.63 -70.58 9.63
N TYR A 352 -22.42 -70.81 8.32
CA TYR A 352 -22.14 -72.16 7.80
C TYR A 352 -20.76 -72.66 8.22
N TYR A 353 -19.75 -71.79 8.26
CA TYR A 353 -18.43 -72.12 8.78
C TYR A 353 -18.47 -72.49 10.28
N GLN A 354 -19.24 -71.77 11.10
CA GLN A 354 -19.46 -72.13 12.51
C GLN A 354 -20.17 -73.48 12.67
N GLN A 355 -20.98 -73.92 11.70
CA GLN A 355 -21.51 -75.29 11.66
C GLN A 355 -20.41 -76.29 11.27
N ILE A 356 -19.57 -76.00 10.27
CA ILE A 356 -18.45 -76.86 9.88
C ILE A 356 -17.52 -77.14 11.05
N LEU A 357 -17.13 -76.12 11.84
CA LEU A 357 -16.27 -76.30 13.02
C LEU A 357 -16.84 -77.34 14.00
N LYS A 358 -18.13 -77.20 14.35
CA LYS A 358 -18.87 -78.09 15.27
C LYS A 358 -19.10 -79.49 14.69
N GLU A 359 -19.32 -79.60 13.39
CA GLU A 359 -19.54 -80.88 12.70
C GLU A 359 -18.24 -81.62 12.33
N THR A 360 -17.06 -81.06 12.61
CA THR A 360 -15.75 -81.63 12.26
C THR A 360 -14.74 -81.55 13.40
N GLU A 361 -15.24 -81.39 14.63
CA GLU A 361 -14.43 -81.53 15.83
C GLU A 361 -13.75 -82.91 15.85
N GLY A 362 -12.42 -82.92 15.92
CA GLY A 362 -11.61 -84.15 15.86
C GLY A 362 -11.49 -84.83 14.49
N ASN A 363 -11.98 -84.23 13.38
CA ASN A 363 -11.86 -84.82 12.03
C ASN A 363 -11.20 -83.86 11.00
N PRO A 364 -9.86 -83.93 10.83
CA PRO A 364 -9.10 -83.02 9.97
C PRO A 364 -9.48 -83.09 8.49
N GLU A 365 -9.61 -84.30 7.94
CA GLU A 365 -9.89 -84.53 6.51
C GLU A 365 -11.29 -83.99 6.16
N GLN A 366 -12.28 -84.27 7.01
CA GLN A 366 -13.64 -83.77 6.82
C GLN A 366 -13.74 -82.25 7.04
N ARG A 367 -12.91 -81.68 7.92
CA ARG A 367 -12.81 -80.22 8.12
C ARG A 367 -12.27 -79.55 6.86
N GLN A 368 -11.16 -80.03 6.31
CA GLN A 368 -10.57 -79.49 5.07
C GLN A 368 -11.56 -79.57 3.90
N ALA A 369 -12.14 -80.74 3.64
CA ALA A 369 -13.06 -80.94 2.52
C ALA A 369 -14.32 -80.04 2.59
N LYS A 370 -14.89 -79.83 3.79
CA LYS A 370 -16.02 -78.89 3.95
C LYS A 370 -15.63 -77.42 3.81
N ILE A 371 -14.39 -77.06 4.16
CA ILE A 371 -13.85 -75.71 3.97
C ILE A 371 -13.61 -75.42 2.48
N GLU A 372 -13.13 -76.40 1.73
CA GLU A 372 -13.04 -76.32 0.27
C GLU A 372 -14.43 -76.19 -0.37
N GLU A 373 -15.42 -77.03 0.03
CA GLU A 373 -16.81 -76.89 -0.43
C GLU A 373 -17.40 -75.50 -0.11
N LEU A 374 -17.12 -74.93 1.06
CA LEU A 374 -17.53 -73.57 1.42
C LEU A 374 -16.87 -72.54 0.50
N ASN A 375 -15.55 -72.61 0.33
CA ASN A 375 -14.77 -71.68 -0.50
C ASN A 375 -15.20 -71.68 -1.97
N GLU A 376 -15.61 -72.84 -2.51
CA GLU A 376 -16.19 -72.94 -3.85
C GLU A 376 -17.63 -72.40 -3.90
N SER A 377 -18.47 -72.80 -2.92
CA SER A 377 -19.89 -72.43 -2.87
C SER A 377 -20.09 -70.92 -2.70
N PHE A 378 -19.32 -70.29 -1.79
CA PHE A 378 -19.36 -68.85 -1.49
C PHE A 378 -18.26 -68.06 -2.23
N ALA A 379 -17.68 -68.61 -3.30
CA ALA A 379 -16.60 -67.97 -4.07
C ALA A 379 -16.99 -66.55 -4.52
N GLY A 380 -16.23 -65.55 -4.06
CA GLY A 380 -16.45 -64.11 -4.32
C GLY A 380 -17.33 -63.39 -3.27
N ILE A 381 -17.93 -64.12 -2.33
CA ILE A 381 -18.51 -63.56 -1.10
C ILE A 381 -17.50 -63.65 0.05
N ALA A 382 -17.00 -64.85 0.33
CA ALA A 382 -16.10 -65.11 1.44
C ALA A 382 -15.00 -66.11 1.04
N LYS A 383 -13.88 -66.09 1.76
CA LYS A 383 -12.86 -67.13 1.69
C LYS A 383 -12.29 -67.43 3.09
N VAL A 384 -12.32 -68.69 3.47
CA VAL A 384 -11.56 -69.25 4.60
C VAL A 384 -10.11 -69.45 4.16
N ASP A 385 -9.15 -68.93 4.92
CA ASP A 385 -7.73 -69.20 4.71
C ASP A 385 -7.26 -70.50 5.36
N GLU A 386 -6.01 -70.89 5.10
CA GLU A 386 -5.41 -72.12 5.64
C GLU A 386 -5.18 -72.11 7.17
N TYR A 387 -5.50 -71.00 7.85
CA TYR A 387 -5.38 -70.82 9.31
C TYR A 387 -6.74 -70.69 10.01
N GLY A 388 -7.83 -70.84 9.24
CA GLY A 388 -9.22 -70.81 9.73
C GLY A 388 -9.84 -69.42 9.87
N ASN A 389 -9.26 -68.36 9.29
CA ASN A 389 -9.89 -67.04 9.29
C ASN A 389 -10.84 -66.90 8.08
N VAL A 390 -12.10 -66.51 8.32
CA VAL A 390 -13.05 -66.13 7.27
C VAL A 390 -12.78 -64.69 6.85
N ASN A 391 -12.56 -64.46 5.56
CA ASN A 391 -12.25 -63.14 5.00
C ASN A 391 -13.31 -62.72 3.95
N PRO A 392 -13.83 -61.48 3.97
CA PRO A 392 -14.79 -60.98 2.98
C PRO A 392 -14.12 -60.67 1.65
N THR A 393 -14.63 -61.24 0.55
CA THR A 393 -14.08 -61.08 -0.81
C THR A 393 -14.98 -60.27 -1.75
N TYR A 394 -16.18 -59.87 -1.31
CA TYR A 394 -17.18 -59.17 -2.12
C TYR A 394 -16.89 -57.70 -2.45
N LYS A 395 -15.73 -57.15 -2.06
CA LYS A 395 -15.45 -55.70 -2.11
C LYS A 395 -15.54 -55.09 -3.52
N ASP A 396 -15.21 -55.85 -4.57
CA ASP A 396 -15.34 -55.33 -5.93
C ASP A 396 -16.79 -55.28 -6.43
N LEU A 397 -17.69 -56.05 -5.82
CA LEU A 397 -19.15 -55.99 -6.06
C LEU A 397 -19.79 -54.75 -5.40
N GLU A 398 -19.13 -54.14 -4.42
CA GLU A 398 -19.57 -52.86 -3.81
C GLU A 398 -19.55 -51.71 -4.83
N LYS A 399 -18.82 -51.83 -5.93
CA LYS A 399 -18.77 -50.83 -7.03
C LYS A 399 -19.82 -51.07 -8.11
N GLU A 400 -20.48 -52.22 -8.11
CA GLU A 400 -21.40 -52.63 -9.19
C GLU A 400 -22.86 -52.20 -8.90
N PRO A 401 -23.70 -52.07 -9.94
CA PRO A 401 -25.14 -51.85 -9.76
C PRO A 401 -25.82 -53.01 -9.03
N LEU A 402 -26.84 -52.70 -8.23
CA LEU A 402 -27.58 -53.69 -7.43
C LEU A 402 -28.07 -54.88 -8.28
N LYS A 403 -28.55 -54.64 -9.50
CA LYS A 403 -28.96 -55.68 -10.46
C LYS A 403 -27.86 -56.69 -10.82
N LYS A 404 -26.60 -56.24 -10.96
CA LYS A 404 -25.46 -57.15 -11.16
C LYS A 404 -25.14 -57.92 -9.88
N VAL A 405 -25.22 -57.28 -8.72
CA VAL A 405 -25.03 -57.95 -7.42
C VAL A 405 -26.08 -59.05 -7.20
N VAL A 406 -27.34 -58.82 -7.57
CA VAL A 406 -28.38 -59.87 -7.49
C VAL A 406 -28.12 -61.01 -8.47
N ALA A 407 -27.72 -60.72 -9.71
CA ALA A 407 -27.30 -61.75 -10.66
C ALA A 407 -26.11 -62.59 -10.13
N PHE A 408 -25.13 -61.95 -9.50
CA PHE A 408 -24.00 -62.61 -8.84
C PHE A 408 -24.46 -63.49 -7.66
N THR A 409 -25.30 -62.96 -6.75
CA THR A 409 -25.79 -63.74 -5.61
C THR A 409 -26.69 -64.91 -6.00
N ASN A 410 -27.36 -64.84 -7.16
CA ASN A 410 -28.05 -65.99 -7.75
C ASN A 410 -27.05 -67.08 -8.19
N GLY A 411 -25.93 -66.71 -8.83
CA GLY A 411 -24.85 -67.66 -9.12
C GLY A 411 -24.23 -68.30 -7.87
N VAL A 412 -24.20 -67.59 -6.73
CA VAL A 412 -23.82 -68.15 -5.42
C VAL A 412 -24.89 -69.11 -4.90
N LEU A 413 -26.19 -68.78 -5.03
CA LEU A 413 -27.29 -69.67 -4.65
C LEU A 413 -27.30 -70.97 -5.46
N GLU A 414 -27.05 -70.91 -6.77
CA GLU A 414 -26.97 -72.09 -7.64
C GLU A 414 -25.86 -73.05 -7.19
N LYS A 415 -24.66 -72.53 -6.87
CA LYS A 415 -23.57 -73.32 -6.27
C LYS A 415 -23.93 -73.88 -4.90
N CYS A 416 -24.55 -73.08 -4.03
CA CYS A 416 -24.99 -73.52 -2.70
C CYS A 416 -26.11 -74.58 -2.76
N ASN A 417 -26.84 -74.69 -3.86
CA ASN A 417 -27.89 -75.69 -4.08
C ASN A 417 -27.33 -77.06 -4.55
N THR A 418 -26.04 -77.16 -4.89
CA THR A 418 -25.38 -78.44 -5.21
C THR A 418 -24.61 -79.00 -4.00
N GLY A 419 -24.29 -80.31 -4.07
CA GLY A 419 -23.58 -81.03 -3.01
C GLY A 419 -24.49 -81.63 -1.93
N ILE A 420 -23.92 -82.55 -1.16
CA ILE A 420 -24.63 -83.34 -0.13
C ILE A 420 -25.15 -82.44 1.01
N PHE A 421 -24.43 -81.35 1.31
CA PHE A 421 -24.78 -80.40 2.39
C PHE A 421 -25.53 -79.15 1.89
N SER A 422 -26.01 -79.14 0.64
CA SER A 422 -26.81 -78.06 0.02
C SER A 422 -27.92 -77.49 0.92
N ALA A 423 -28.66 -78.35 1.62
CA ALA A 423 -29.70 -77.94 2.55
C ALA A 423 -29.19 -77.08 3.73
N ARG A 424 -27.97 -77.32 4.23
CA ARG A 424 -27.36 -76.53 5.31
C ARG A 424 -26.91 -75.15 4.80
N LYS A 425 -26.20 -75.13 3.66
CA LYS A 425 -25.76 -73.90 2.98
C LYS A 425 -26.95 -72.96 2.71
N LEU A 426 -28.03 -73.48 2.12
CA LEU A 426 -29.23 -72.69 1.81
C LEU A 426 -29.99 -72.23 3.07
N ASN A 427 -30.00 -73.01 4.16
CA ASN A 427 -30.63 -72.60 5.42
C ASN A 427 -29.92 -71.40 6.06
N CYS A 428 -28.57 -71.38 6.08
CA CYS A 428 -27.78 -70.25 6.57
C CYS A 428 -28.05 -68.98 5.74
N ILE A 429 -28.04 -69.11 4.41
CA ILE A 429 -28.32 -68.00 3.50
C ILE A 429 -29.75 -67.46 3.71
N GLN A 430 -30.74 -68.34 3.80
CA GLN A 430 -32.12 -67.92 4.06
C GLN A 430 -32.26 -67.19 5.41
N ALA A 431 -31.64 -67.70 6.48
CA ALA A 431 -31.74 -67.09 7.81
C ALA A 431 -31.14 -65.68 7.86
N GLN A 432 -29.99 -65.45 7.22
CA GLN A 432 -29.35 -64.13 7.18
C GLN A 432 -30.07 -63.17 6.21
N LEU A 433 -30.63 -63.67 5.10
CA LEU A 433 -31.48 -62.87 4.19
C LEU A 433 -32.83 -62.50 4.80
N GLN A 434 -33.35 -63.27 5.76
CA GLN A 434 -34.52 -62.86 6.57
C GLN A 434 -34.18 -61.66 7.46
N LYS A 435 -33.08 -61.73 8.23
CA LYS A 435 -32.59 -60.61 9.06
C LYS A 435 -32.31 -59.35 8.23
N ALA A 436 -31.69 -59.49 7.06
CA ALA A 436 -31.43 -58.38 6.14
C ALA A 436 -32.70 -57.72 5.60
N ASN A 437 -33.72 -58.52 5.27
CA ASN A 437 -35.01 -58.00 4.83
C ASN A 437 -35.75 -57.27 5.95
N GLU A 438 -35.73 -57.79 7.18
CA GLU A 438 -36.27 -57.11 8.36
C GLU A 438 -35.55 -55.77 8.63
N HIS A 439 -34.21 -55.76 8.50
CA HIS A 439 -33.39 -54.54 8.62
C HIS A 439 -33.72 -53.50 7.55
N CYS A 440 -33.79 -53.90 6.27
CA CYS A 440 -34.21 -53.03 5.17
C CYS A 440 -35.62 -52.47 5.39
N ALA A 441 -36.60 -53.30 5.78
CA ALA A 441 -37.96 -52.85 6.03
C ALA A 441 -38.03 -51.81 7.16
N ASN A 442 -37.24 -51.98 8.23
CA ASN A 442 -37.19 -51.03 9.35
C ASN A 442 -36.62 -49.66 8.95
N GLU A 443 -35.51 -49.60 8.22
CA GLU A 443 -34.97 -48.32 7.74
C GLU A 443 -35.88 -47.69 6.68
N TYR A 444 -36.37 -48.48 5.73
CA TYR A 444 -37.28 -47.99 4.69
C TYR A 444 -38.53 -47.36 5.32
N LYS A 445 -39.07 -47.96 6.39
CA LYS A 445 -40.21 -47.41 7.14
C LYS A 445 -39.92 -46.01 7.68
N LYS A 446 -38.74 -45.76 8.25
CA LYS A 446 -38.35 -44.42 8.77
C LYS A 446 -38.34 -43.37 7.67
N HIS A 447 -37.79 -43.71 6.50
CA HIS A 447 -37.60 -42.76 5.41
C HIS A 447 -38.83 -42.59 4.50
N TYR A 448 -39.73 -43.57 4.42
CA TYR A 448 -40.86 -43.58 3.47
C TYR A 448 -42.26 -43.72 4.09
N GLY A 449 -42.37 -44.00 5.40
CA GLY A 449 -43.64 -44.01 6.15
C GLY A 449 -44.49 -45.28 5.97
N ASP A 450 -45.53 -45.41 6.81
CA ASP A 450 -46.43 -46.58 6.84
C ASP A 450 -47.29 -46.73 5.57
N THR A 451 -47.54 -45.67 4.82
CA THR A 451 -48.49 -45.66 3.69
C THR A 451 -48.05 -46.49 2.48
N ILE A 452 -46.74 -46.74 2.31
CA ILE A 452 -46.24 -47.66 1.27
C ILE A 452 -46.45 -49.14 1.70
N TYR A 453 -46.76 -49.42 2.97
CA TYR A 453 -46.77 -50.78 3.52
C TYR A 453 -48.11 -51.54 3.44
N LYS A 454 -49.03 -51.18 2.53
CA LYS A 454 -50.27 -51.97 2.27
C LYS A 454 -50.40 -52.53 0.85
N ASP A 455 -49.76 -53.68 0.64
CA ASP A 455 -50.13 -54.72 -0.33
C ASP A 455 -49.39 -56.04 0.03
N LYS A 456 -49.78 -57.18 -0.53
CA LYS A 456 -49.25 -58.51 -0.19
C LYS A 456 -48.12 -59.04 -1.08
N GLU A 457 -47.81 -58.40 -2.21
CA GLU A 457 -46.97 -59.05 -3.24
C GLU A 457 -45.51 -58.56 -3.34
N GLN A 458 -45.20 -57.27 -3.16
CA GLN A 458 -43.83 -56.76 -3.43
C GLN A 458 -43.42 -55.54 -2.58
N LYS A 459 -42.69 -55.77 -1.48
CA LYS A 459 -42.36 -54.72 -0.46
C LYS A 459 -40.93 -54.74 0.07
N MET A 460 -40.26 -55.88 0.02
CA MET A 460 -38.83 -55.95 0.25
C MET A 460 -38.08 -55.41 -0.98
N PRO A 461 -36.85 -54.88 -0.85
CA PRO A 461 -36.06 -54.49 -2.01
C PRO A 461 -35.63 -55.70 -2.86
N PHE A 462 -35.50 -56.88 -2.23
CA PHE A 462 -35.25 -58.15 -2.89
C PHE A 462 -36.20 -59.25 -2.36
N ILE A 463 -36.65 -60.14 -3.23
CA ILE A 463 -37.61 -61.21 -2.94
C ILE A 463 -36.85 -62.53 -2.86
N MET A 464 -37.07 -63.31 -1.79
CA MET A 464 -36.57 -64.70 -1.71
C MET A 464 -37.55 -65.65 -2.38
N GLU A 465 -37.26 -66.09 -3.60
CA GLU A 465 -38.08 -67.05 -4.33
C GLU A 465 -37.76 -68.49 -3.88
N LYS A 466 -38.82 -69.24 -3.57
CA LYS A 466 -38.71 -70.60 -3.02
C LYS A 466 -39.39 -71.63 -3.91
N SER A 467 -38.79 -72.81 -3.98
CA SER A 467 -39.34 -73.98 -4.68
C SER A 467 -39.28 -75.19 -3.75
N TRP A 468 -40.40 -75.90 -3.59
CA TRP A 468 -40.52 -77.05 -2.66
C TRP A 468 -40.01 -76.72 -1.23
N GLY A 469 -40.25 -75.49 -0.77
CA GLY A 469 -39.83 -74.97 0.54
C GLY A 469 -38.38 -74.45 0.63
N ARG A 470 -37.51 -74.78 -0.32
CA ARG A 470 -36.10 -74.33 -0.34
C ARG A 470 -35.95 -73.00 -1.09
N LEU A 471 -35.01 -72.16 -0.66
CA LEU A 471 -34.58 -70.97 -1.41
C LEU A 471 -33.96 -71.40 -2.75
N LYS A 472 -34.44 -70.82 -3.85
CA LYS A 472 -33.97 -71.13 -5.21
C LYS A 472 -33.21 -69.95 -5.83
N ASN A 473 -33.76 -68.74 -5.74
CA ASN A 473 -33.24 -67.54 -6.37
C ASN A 473 -33.74 -66.28 -5.63
N ILE A 474 -33.16 -65.15 -5.99
CA ILE A 474 -33.51 -63.81 -5.52
C ILE A 474 -33.84 -62.94 -6.73
N SER A 475 -34.96 -62.24 -6.69
CA SER A 475 -35.30 -61.18 -7.64
C SER A 475 -35.30 -59.82 -6.95
N LEU A 476 -35.13 -58.74 -7.73
CA LEU A 476 -35.32 -57.38 -7.24
C LEU A 476 -36.78 -56.96 -7.37
N ASN A 477 -37.26 -56.15 -6.43
CA ASN A 477 -38.49 -55.42 -6.58
C ASN A 477 -38.27 -54.29 -7.61
N VAL A 478 -38.66 -54.57 -8.86
CA VAL A 478 -38.28 -53.79 -10.06
C VAL A 478 -38.69 -52.31 -9.96
N ASN A 479 -39.72 -52.01 -9.16
CA ASN A 479 -40.24 -50.67 -8.93
C ASN A 479 -39.20 -49.67 -8.36
N PHE A 480 -38.12 -50.14 -7.71
CA PHE A 480 -37.09 -49.25 -7.17
C PHE A 480 -36.20 -48.61 -8.24
N GLU A 481 -35.76 -49.35 -9.26
CA GLU A 481 -34.91 -48.82 -10.34
C GLU A 481 -35.71 -47.85 -11.24
N SER A 482 -36.97 -48.19 -11.58
CA SER A 482 -37.86 -47.31 -12.34
C SER A 482 -38.21 -46.00 -11.60
N THR A 483 -38.21 -46.00 -10.26
CA THR A 483 -38.50 -44.78 -9.48
C THR A 483 -37.37 -43.76 -9.60
N LEU A 484 -36.11 -44.20 -9.66
CA LEU A 484 -34.97 -43.31 -9.94
C LEU A 484 -35.07 -42.70 -11.34
N GLU A 485 -35.38 -43.52 -12.36
CA GLU A 485 -35.53 -43.04 -13.73
C GLU A 485 -36.65 -41.99 -13.84
N HIS A 486 -37.82 -42.25 -13.23
CA HIS A 486 -38.92 -41.30 -13.16
C HIS A 486 -38.53 -39.99 -12.45
N ILE A 487 -37.72 -40.03 -11.39
CA ILE A 487 -37.27 -38.80 -10.72
C ILE A 487 -36.36 -37.98 -11.64
N ILE A 488 -35.40 -38.62 -12.33
CA ILE A 488 -34.49 -37.97 -13.29
C ILE A 488 -35.28 -37.37 -14.48
N GLN A 489 -36.26 -38.12 -15.00
CA GLN A 489 -37.20 -37.63 -16.01
C GLN A 489 -38.00 -36.41 -15.49
N SER A 490 -38.52 -36.45 -14.26
CA SER A 490 -39.30 -35.36 -13.66
C SER A 490 -38.45 -34.12 -13.30
N ALA A 491 -37.16 -34.29 -13.02
CA ALA A 491 -36.24 -33.16 -12.89
C ALA A 491 -36.07 -32.45 -14.24
N SER A 492 -36.00 -33.24 -15.32
CA SER A 492 -35.89 -32.78 -16.70
C SER A 492 -37.24 -32.48 -17.36
N ASP A 493 -38.32 -32.32 -16.59
CA ASP A 493 -39.68 -32.03 -17.07
C ASP A 493 -39.70 -30.79 -17.97
N PRO A 494 -39.96 -30.94 -19.29
CA PRO A 494 -39.85 -29.85 -20.24
C PRO A 494 -40.94 -28.79 -20.05
N GLU A 495 -42.11 -29.13 -19.48
CA GLU A 495 -43.11 -28.12 -19.15
C GLU A 495 -42.67 -27.28 -17.96
N LYS A 496 -42.17 -27.90 -16.89
CA LYS A 496 -41.65 -27.16 -15.71
C LYS A 496 -40.50 -26.26 -16.10
N LEU A 497 -39.57 -26.78 -16.90
CA LEU A 497 -38.39 -26.03 -17.35
C LEU A 497 -38.74 -24.94 -18.36
N THR A 498 -39.73 -25.16 -19.25
CA THR A 498 -40.26 -24.09 -20.13
C THR A 498 -41.00 -23.01 -19.34
N ARG A 499 -41.76 -23.37 -18.29
CA ARG A 499 -42.41 -22.40 -17.38
C ARG A 499 -41.41 -21.61 -16.52
N ALA A 500 -40.24 -22.19 -16.22
CA ALA A 500 -39.14 -21.46 -15.61
C ALA A 500 -38.49 -20.52 -16.64
N TRP A 501 -38.17 -21.03 -17.83
CA TRP A 501 -37.56 -20.28 -18.94
C TRP A 501 -38.39 -19.07 -19.36
N GLY A 502 -39.71 -19.25 -19.55
CA GLY A 502 -40.65 -18.19 -19.95
C GLY A 502 -40.89 -17.11 -18.89
N LYS A 503 -40.31 -17.24 -17.69
CA LYS A 503 -40.24 -16.19 -16.66
C LYS A 503 -38.89 -15.48 -16.62
N ILE A 504 -37.87 -16.00 -17.28
CA ILE A 504 -36.57 -15.32 -17.35
C ILE A 504 -36.74 -14.09 -18.26
N PRO A 505 -36.31 -12.89 -17.85
CA PRO A 505 -36.31 -11.72 -18.71
C PRO A 505 -35.63 -11.97 -20.07
N SER A 506 -36.18 -11.39 -21.14
CA SER A 506 -35.62 -11.56 -22.49
C SER A 506 -34.25 -10.88 -22.63
N GLY A 507 -33.39 -11.45 -23.47
CA GLY A 507 -32.12 -10.83 -23.83
C GLY A 507 -32.30 -9.46 -24.48
N ASP A 508 -33.38 -9.28 -25.24
CA ASP A 508 -33.67 -8.03 -25.95
C ASP A 508 -34.01 -6.89 -24.96
N ALA A 509 -34.83 -7.15 -23.93
CA ALA A 509 -35.13 -6.15 -22.90
C ALA A 509 -33.85 -5.71 -22.14
N ILE A 510 -32.93 -6.64 -21.89
CA ILE A 510 -31.60 -6.34 -21.31
C ILE A 510 -30.76 -5.47 -22.26
N VAL A 511 -30.83 -5.71 -23.58
CA VAL A 511 -30.14 -4.90 -24.60
C VAL A 511 -30.74 -3.50 -24.72
N GLU A 512 -32.07 -3.37 -24.66
CA GLU A 512 -32.77 -2.08 -24.63
C GLU A 512 -32.36 -1.22 -23.42
N GLN A 513 -32.40 -1.78 -22.20
CA GLN A 513 -31.98 -1.04 -21.00
C GLN A 513 -30.48 -0.69 -21.04
N ARG A 514 -29.64 -1.54 -21.65
CA ARG A 514 -28.22 -1.25 -21.88
C ARG A 514 -28.01 -0.10 -22.87
N SER A 515 -28.82 -0.04 -23.93
CA SER A 515 -28.79 1.03 -24.92
C SER A 515 -29.21 2.37 -24.31
N ALA A 516 -30.33 2.39 -23.58
CA ALA A 516 -30.81 3.58 -22.87
C ALA A 516 -29.82 4.08 -21.79
N LEU A 517 -29.12 3.18 -21.08
CA LEU A 517 -28.01 3.55 -20.19
C LEU A 517 -26.82 4.17 -20.94
N GLY A 518 -26.50 3.67 -22.13
CA GLY A 518 -25.45 4.22 -22.99
C GLY A 518 -25.77 5.64 -23.46
N GLN A 519 -27.02 5.88 -23.88
CA GLN A 519 -27.50 7.21 -24.25
C GLN A 519 -27.44 8.17 -23.05
N ALA A 520 -28.04 7.79 -21.91
CA ALA A 520 -28.04 8.60 -20.69
C ALA A 520 -26.62 8.93 -20.17
N HIS A 521 -25.65 8.01 -20.32
CA HIS A 521 -24.23 8.28 -20.03
C HIS A 521 -23.58 9.28 -21.01
N THR A 522 -24.04 9.32 -22.26
CA THR A 522 -23.61 10.30 -23.28
C THR A 522 -24.18 11.68 -22.95
N ASP A 523 -25.48 11.77 -22.69
CA ASP A 523 -26.17 13.03 -22.34
C ASP A 523 -25.61 13.66 -21.06
N MET A 524 -25.36 12.83 -20.03
CA MET A 524 -24.65 13.21 -18.81
C MET A 524 -23.26 13.81 -19.09
N THR A 525 -22.55 13.29 -20.09
CA THR A 525 -21.21 13.77 -20.45
C THR A 525 -21.27 15.08 -21.23
N ASN A 526 -22.26 15.24 -22.10
CA ASN A 526 -22.52 16.49 -22.80
C ASN A 526 -22.92 17.62 -21.84
N LEU A 527 -23.76 17.34 -20.84
CA LEU A 527 -24.11 18.28 -19.78
C LEU A 527 -22.89 18.68 -18.91
N ASP A 528 -22.09 17.70 -18.49
CA ASP A 528 -20.87 17.90 -17.71
C ASP A 528 -19.84 18.76 -18.48
N HIS A 529 -19.70 18.55 -19.79
CA HIS A 529 -18.88 19.41 -20.66
C HIS A 529 -19.43 20.84 -20.78
N LYS A 530 -20.75 21.03 -20.99
CA LYS A 530 -21.36 22.38 -21.05
C LYS A 530 -21.17 23.16 -19.75
N VAL A 531 -21.38 22.53 -18.59
CA VAL A 531 -21.14 23.17 -17.27
C VAL A 531 -19.67 23.53 -17.07
N LYS A 532 -18.73 22.63 -17.38
CA LYS A 532 -17.29 22.89 -17.25
C LYS A 532 -16.80 23.99 -18.18
N ASN A 533 -17.33 24.08 -19.40
CA ASN A 533 -16.99 25.14 -20.33
C ASN A 533 -17.55 26.50 -19.88
N PHE A 534 -18.77 26.55 -19.35
CA PHE A 534 -19.29 27.79 -18.75
C PHE A 534 -18.50 28.22 -17.50
N GLN A 535 -18.06 27.29 -16.65
CA GLN A 535 -17.15 27.59 -15.54
C GLN A 535 -15.80 28.15 -16.01
N ARG A 536 -15.22 27.62 -17.10
CA ARG A 536 -14.00 28.19 -17.72
C ARG A 536 -14.24 29.60 -18.25
N TYR A 537 -15.38 29.85 -18.90
CA TYR A 537 -15.77 31.18 -19.37
C TYR A 537 -15.84 32.19 -18.22
N LEU A 538 -16.48 31.84 -17.10
CA LEU A 538 -16.52 32.70 -15.90
C LEU A 538 -15.11 33.02 -15.39
N VAL A 539 -14.21 32.04 -15.30
CA VAL A 539 -12.83 32.26 -14.82
C VAL A 539 -12.03 33.17 -15.77
N LEU A 540 -12.14 33.00 -17.09
CA LEU A 540 -11.45 33.88 -18.04
C LEU A 540 -12.05 35.30 -18.04
N LYS A 541 -13.36 35.43 -17.88
CA LYS A 541 -14.03 36.73 -17.73
C LYS A 541 -13.59 37.45 -16.45
N ASP A 542 -13.63 36.76 -15.31
CA ASP A 542 -13.24 37.32 -14.01
C ASP A 542 -11.74 37.75 -14.02
N GLU A 543 -10.87 37.04 -14.74
CA GLU A 543 -9.50 37.49 -15.01
C GLU A 543 -9.45 38.75 -15.89
N LEU A 544 -10.18 38.79 -17.00
CA LEU A 544 -10.17 39.93 -17.92
C LEU A 544 -10.68 41.22 -17.25
N ASP A 545 -11.79 41.14 -16.51
CA ASP A 545 -12.32 42.26 -15.72
C ASP A 545 -11.26 42.78 -14.73
N THR A 546 -10.56 41.87 -14.04
CA THR A 546 -9.47 42.20 -13.11
C THR A 546 -8.29 42.88 -13.82
N LYS A 547 -7.90 42.40 -15.01
CA LYS A 547 -6.80 43.00 -15.81
C LYS A 547 -7.18 44.37 -16.34
N LYS A 548 -8.42 44.56 -16.79
CA LYS A 548 -8.96 45.85 -17.25
C LYS A 548 -8.96 46.89 -16.14
N ALA A 549 -9.43 46.54 -14.94
CA ALA A 549 -9.39 47.43 -13.78
C ALA A 549 -7.94 47.83 -13.39
N LEU A 550 -7.00 46.88 -13.38
CA LEU A 550 -5.60 47.16 -13.11
C LEU A 550 -4.97 48.08 -14.18
N ALA A 551 -5.22 47.82 -15.46
CA ALA A 551 -4.70 48.65 -16.54
C ALA A 551 -5.24 50.10 -16.47
N GLN A 552 -6.52 50.29 -16.13
CA GLN A 552 -7.09 51.62 -15.92
C GLN A 552 -6.43 52.38 -14.76
N GLU A 553 -6.10 51.70 -13.66
CA GLU A 553 -5.40 52.32 -12.52
C GLU A 553 -3.94 52.66 -12.86
N GLN A 554 -3.24 51.78 -13.57
CA GLN A 554 -1.86 52.03 -14.02
C GLN A 554 -1.78 53.22 -15.00
N LYS A 555 -2.80 53.46 -15.83
CA LYS A 555 -2.85 54.64 -16.72
C LYS A 555 -2.85 55.95 -15.94
N LYS A 556 -3.71 56.09 -14.92
CA LYS A 556 -3.75 57.28 -14.05
C LYS A 556 -2.39 57.61 -13.43
N GLN A 557 -1.63 56.56 -13.06
CA GLN A 557 -0.31 56.70 -12.46
C GLN A 557 0.76 57.18 -13.47
N ILE A 558 0.67 56.74 -14.73
CA ILE A 558 1.50 57.24 -15.83
C ILE A 558 1.12 58.70 -16.16
N ASP A 559 -0.17 58.99 -16.29
CA ASP A 559 -0.69 60.31 -16.64
C ASP A 559 -0.32 61.36 -15.57
N ALA A 560 -0.50 61.07 -14.28
CA ALA A 560 -0.11 61.97 -13.20
C ALA A 560 1.41 62.20 -13.13
N ALA A 561 2.24 61.20 -13.48
CA ALA A 561 3.69 61.37 -13.58
C ALA A 561 4.09 62.22 -14.80
N SER A 562 3.35 62.10 -15.91
CA SER A 562 3.51 62.93 -17.11
C SER A 562 3.08 64.38 -16.85
N GLU A 563 1.92 64.61 -16.25
CA GLU A 563 1.41 65.93 -15.89
C GLU A 563 2.37 66.66 -14.93
N SER A 564 2.89 65.95 -13.92
CA SER A 564 3.93 66.47 -13.02
C SER A 564 5.21 66.88 -13.77
N LEU A 565 5.73 66.02 -14.66
CA LEU A 565 6.91 66.35 -15.47
C LEU A 565 6.68 67.58 -16.36
N ASN A 566 5.57 67.61 -17.08
CA ASN A 566 5.24 68.71 -18.00
C ASN A 566 5.05 70.04 -17.25
N THR A 567 4.29 70.03 -16.15
CA THR A 567 4.03 71.23 -15.33
C THR A 567 5.31 71.83 -14.77
N THR A 568 6.18 70.99 -14.18
CA THR A 568 7.47 71.45 -13.66
C THR A 568 8.42 71.90 -14.77
N ARG A 569 8.47 71.21 -15.91
CA ARG A 569 9.29 71.63 -17.08
C ARG A 569 8.88 73.02 -17.56
N ASP A 570 7.59 73.24 -17.79
CA ASP A 570 7.06 74.47 -18.36
C ASP A 570 7.21 75.64 -17.39
N PHE A 571 7.07 75.39 -16.08
CA PHE A 571 7.42 76.35 -15.03
C PHE A 571 8.91 76.71 -15.07
N ILE A 572 9.82 75.74 -15.03
CA ILE A 572 11.26 76.00 -14.93
C ILE A 572 11.76 76.74 -16.18
N ALA A 573 11.37 76.30 -17.39
CA ALA A 573 11.74 76.98 -18.63
C ALA A 573 11.33 78.47 -18.61
N LYS A 574 10.11 78.75 -18.15
CA LYS A 574 9.58 80.11 -18.03
C LYS A 574 10.25 80.95 -16.94
N GLN A 575 10.77 80.35 -15.86
CA GLN A 575 11.54 81.07 -14.84
C GLN A 575 12.95 81.45 -15.33
N ILE A 576 13.57 80.62 -16.17
CA ILE A 576 14.99 80.79 -16.56
C ILE A 576 15.22 81.47 -17.91
N GLN A 577 14.27 81.44 -18.85
CA GLN A 577 14.43 81.96 -20.23
C GLN A 577 15.04 83.37 -20.36
N ASP A 578 14.74 84.26 -19.41
CA ASP A 578 15.15 85.68 -19.40
C ASP A 578 16.25 85.99 -18.36
N GLN A 579 16.83 84.97 -17.72
CA GLN A 579 17.90 85.10 -16.73
C GLN A 579 19.29 85.15 -17.38
N PRO A 580 20.34 85.61 -16.67
CA PRO A 580 21.73 85.50 -17.12
C PRO A 580 22.15 84.05 -17.43
N LEU A 581 23.11 83.89 -18.34
CA LEU A 581 23.55 82.60 -18.87
C LEU A 581 24.02 81.63 -17.76
N GLU A 582 24.69 82.18 -16.76
CA GLU A 582 25.22 81.50 -15.58
C GLU A 582 24.09 80.93 -14.71
N VAL A 583 23.01 81.70 -14.55
CA VAL A 583 21.81 81.30 -13.80
C VAL A 583 21.09 80.18 -14.56
N GLN A 584 20.91 80.32 -15.88
CA GLN A 584 20.28 79.29 -16.72
C GLN A 584 21.08 77.97 -16.68
N LYS A 585 22.41 78.05 -16.80
CA LYS A 585 23.33 76.91 -16.65
C LYS A 585 23.18 76.26 -15.28
N TYR A 586 23.25 77.03 -14.20
CA TYR A 586 23.26 76.49 -12.84
C TYR A 586 22.00 75.66 -12.53
N VAL A 587 20.79 76.13 -12.89
CA VAL A 587 19.59 75.33 -12.60
C VAL A 587 19.54 74.05 -13.44
N LEU A 588 19.97 74.09 -14.71
CA LEU A 588 20.02 72.91 -15.57
C LEU A 588 21.03 71.86 -15.10
N GLU A 589 22.12 72.27 -14.46
CA GLU A 589 23.10 71.35 -13.85
C GLU A 589 22.64 70.76 -12.49
N HIS A 590 21.58 71.33 -11.87
CA HIS A 590 21.15 70.99 -10.51
C HIS A 590 19.70 70.47 -10.39
N ILE A 591 18.98 70.18 -11.48
CA ILE A 591 17.67 69.48 -11.44
C ILE A 591 17.79 68.03 -11.95
N ASP A 592 16.70 67.22 -11.88
CA ASP A 592 16.74 65.85 -12.43
C ASP A 592 17.19 65.88 -13.90
N PRO A 593 18.15 65.04 -14.33
CA PRO A 593 18.71 65.15 -15.68
C PRO A 593 17.71 65.01 -16.83
N ASN A 594 16.62 64.25 -16.65
CA ASN A 594 15.57 64.09 -17.67
C ASN A 594 14.75 65.38 -17.78
N LEU A 595 14.43 65.99 -16.64
CA LEU A 595 13.78 67.28 -16.54
C LEU A 595 14.68 68.39 -17.12
N ALA A 596 15.97 68.42 -16.79
CA ALA A 596 16.96 69.35 -17.36
C ALA A 596 17.02 69.26 -18.90
N LYS A 597 17.11 68.04 -19.45
CA LYS A 597 17.06 67.81 -20.89
C LYS A 597 15.76 68.34 -21.51
N SER A 598 14.62 68.08 -20.87
CA SER A 598 13.31 68.52 -21.37
C SER A 598 13.12 70.04 -21.32
N VAL A 599 13.62 70.70 -20.26
CA VAL A 599 13.67 72.18 -20.16
C VAL A 599 14.58 72.77 -21.23
N PHE A 600 15.80 72.27 -21.38
CA PHE A 600 16.77 72.77 -22.37
C PHE A 600 16.19 72.77 -23.80
N PHE A 601 15.54 71.68 -24.22
CA PHE A 601 14.92 71.63 -25.55
C PHE A 601 13.65 72.47 -25.71
N LEU A 602 13.03 72.92 -24.62
CA LEU A 602 11.87 73.83 -24.63
C LEU A 602 12.25 75.30 -24.74
N LEU A 603 13.45 75.69 -24.27
CA LEU A 603 13.94 77.08 -24.36
C LEU A 603 14.03 77.57 -25.82
N PRO A 604 13.91 78.89 -26.08
CA PRO A 604 14.12 79.45 -27.42
C PRO A 604 15.52 79.15 -27.99
N ILE A 605 15.67 79.19 -29.32
CA ILE A 605 16.92 78.83 -30.01
C ILE A 605 18.05 79.81 -29.65
N ASP A 606 17.74 81.10 -29.60
CA ASP A 606 18.63 82.21 -29.18
C ASP A 606 19.13 82.10 -27.73
N LYS A 607 18.45 81.31 -26.89
CA LYS A 607 18.90 80.97 -25.53
C LYS A 607 19.71 79.66 -25.53
N ARG A 608 19.28 78.68 -26.33
CA ARG A 608 19.92 77.36 -26.45
C ARG A 608 21.33 77.41 -27.01
N GLU A 609 21.60 78.24 -28.02
CA GLU A 609 22.92 78.30 -28.66
C GLU A 609 24.02 78.71 -27.67
N PRO A 610 23.96 79.86 -26.96
CA PRO A 610 24.94 80.21 -25.94
C PRO A 610 25.00 79.21 -24.77
N LEU A 611 23.85 78.66 -24.34
CA LEU A 611 23.80 77.62 -23.31
C LEU A 611 24.57 76.36 -23.73
N SER A 612 24.53 75.99 -25.01
CA SER A 612 25.17 74.79 -25.53
C SER A 612 26.69 74.86 -25.56
N GLU A 613 27.26 76.07 -25.60
CA GLU A 613 28.71 76.30 -25.52
C GLU A 613 29.24 76.17 -24.07
N VAL A 614 28.43 76.48 -23.07
CA VAL A 614 28.85 76.52 -21.64
C VAL A 614 28.37 75.33 -20.81
N LEU A 615 27.36 74.57 -21.26
CA LEU A 615 26.89 73.34 -20.61
C LEU A 615 27.74 72.12 -21.02
N ALA A 616 27.92 71.19 -20.09
CA ALA A 616 28.45 69.86 -20.40
C ALA A 616 27.39 69.01 -21.13
N LEU A 617 27.17 69.29 -22.42
CA LEU A 617 26.13 68.68 -23.27
C LEU A 617 26.10 67.15 -23.17
N ASP A 618 27.26 66.49 -23.10
CA ASP A 618 27.39 65.04 -22.96
C ASP A 618 26.51 64.48 -21.82
N ARG A 619 26.43 65.17 -20.67
CA ARG A 619 25.63 64.74 -19.51
C ARG A 619 24.12 64.84 -19.76
N ILE A 620 23.70 65.80 -20.57
CA ILE A 620 22.29 66.06 -20.92
C ILE A 620 21.86 65.19 -22.11
N GLN A 621 22.78 64.91 -23.05
CA GLN A 621 22.52 64.14 -24.26
C GLN A 621 22.67 62.62 -24.08
N ALA A 622 23.52 62.13 -23.17
CA ALA A 622 23.69 60.69 -22.91
C ALA A 622 22.45 59.98 -22.34
N ILE A 623 21.46 60.74 -21.87
CA ILE A 623 20.13 60.23 -21.51
C ILE A 623 19.41 59.80 -22.78
N HIS A 624 18.71 58.67 -22.80
CA HIS A 624 17.95 58.21 -23.97
C HIS A 624 16.96 59.27 -24.51
N ALA A 625 16.61 59.17 -25.80
CA ALA A 625 15.69 60.09 -26.46
C ALA A 625 14.23 59.90 -26.00
N GLU A 626 13.86 58.70 -25.57
CA GLU A 626 12.55 58.37 -25.03
C GLU A 626 12.58 58.34 -23.50
N SER A 627 11.61 58.98 -22.85
CA SER A 627 11.52 59.02 -21.39
C SER A 627 10.98 57.70 -20.82
N GLU A 628 11.30 57.40 -19.56
CA GLU A 628 10.72 56.23 -18.86
C GLU A 628 9.18 56.30 -18.78
N ILE A 629 8.61 57.51 -18.76
CA ILE A 629 7.15 57.75 -18.81
C ILE A 629 6.60 57.35 -20.18
N ASN A 630 7.15 57.88 -21.27
CA ASN A 630 6.69 57.61 -22.64
C ASN A 630 6.82 56.12 -23.01
N SER A 631 7.87 55.45 -22.51
CA SER A 631 8.09 54.01 -22.70
C SER A 631 7.06 53.16 -21.95
N LEU A 632 6.64 53.57 -20.74
CA LEU A 632 5.52 52.94 -20.04
C LEU A 632 4.19 53.23 -20.74
N ASP A 633 3.99 54.45 -21.25
CA ASP A 633 2.73 54.85 -21.89
C ASP A 633 2.47 54.08 -23.19
N LYS A 634 3.48 53.97 -24.07
CA LYS A 634 3.40 53.09 -25.26
C LYS A 634 3.17 51.62 -24.91
N LYS A 635 3.72 51.13 -23.79
CA LYS A 635 3.43 49.77 -23.34
C LYS A 635 2.01 49.65 -22.77
N HIS A 636 1.44 50.74 -22.24
CA HIS A 636 0.05 50.80 -21.81
C HIS A 636 -0.90 50.76 -23.01
N GLU A 637 -0.63 51.50 -24.09
CA GLU A 637 -1.39 51.42 -25.35
C GLU A 637 -1.48 49.97 -25.86
N ILE A 638 -0.34 49.28 -25.96
CA ILE A 638 -0.26 47.85 -26.37
C ILE A 638 -1.00 46.91 -25.40
N LEU A 639 -1.12 47.28 -24.11
CA LEU A 639 -1.92 46.55 -23.13
C LEU A 639 -3.42 46.80 -23.30
N VAL A 640 -3.82 48.02 -23.65
CA VAL A 640 -5.22 48.37 -23.95
C VAL A 640 -5.70 47.66 -25.22
N ASP A 641 -4.90 47.63 -26.28
CA ASP A 641 -5.23 46.91 -27.52
C ASP A 641 -5.40 45.40 -27.28
N ALA A 642 -4.52 44.80 -26.47
CA ALA A 642 -4.61 43.40 -26.07
C ALA A 642 -5.88 43.11 -25.22
N ILE A 643 -6.27 44.05 -24.33
CA ILE A 643 -7.49 43.95 -23.55
C ILE A 643 -8.72 44.09 -24.45
N ALA A 644 -8.74 45.05 -25.37
CA ALA A 644 -9.84 45.23 -26.32
C ALA A 644 -10.04 44.00 -27.23
N THR A 645 -8.94 43.39 -27.68
CA THR A 645 -8.96 42.12 -28.43
C THR A 645 -9.54 40.97 -27.59
N ALA A 646 -9.21 40.91 -26.30
CA ALA A 646 -9.79 39.92 -25.39
C ALA A 646 -11.28 40.20 -25.08
N GLU A 647 -11.71 41.46 -25.03
CA GLU A 647 -13.11 41.83 -24.84
C GLU A 647 -13.98 41.55 -26.07
N ASP A 648 -13.46 41.77 -27.29
CA ASP A 648 -14.14 41.35 -28.52
C ASP A 648 -14.31 39.83 -28.57
N ASN A 649 -13.22 39.07 -28.36
CA ASN A 649 -13.28 37.60 -28.25
C ASN A 649 -14.27 37.13 -27.16
N LEU A 650 -14.31 37.80 -26.00
CA LEU A 650 -15.27 37.50 -24.93
C LEU A 650 -16.72 37.75 -25.40
N SER A 651 -16.98 38.84 -26.12
CA SER A 651 -18.31 39.21 -26.62
C SER A 651 -18.84 38.26 -27.70
N GLN A 652 -17.93 37.59 -28.42
CA GLN A 652 -18.25 36.60 -29.44
C GLN A 652 -18.57 35.21 -28.86
N ILE A 653 -18.20 34.93 -27.60
CA ILE A 653 -18.53 33.65 -26.94
C ILE A 653 -20.05 33.55 -26.72
N LYS A 654 -20.67 32.57 -27.37
CA LYS A 654 -22.08 32.21 -27.10
C LYS A 654 -22.16 31.18 -25.99
N GLU A 655 -23.19 31.28 -25.14
CA GLU A 655 -23.46 30.39 -24.00
C GLU A 655 -23.65 28.90 -24.38
N GLU A 656 -23.69 28.56 -25.66
CA GLU A 656 -24.12 27.24 -26.15
C GLU A 656 -22.98 26.38 -26.73
N ASP A 657 -21.96 26.99 -27.34
CA ASP A 657 -20.90 26.29 -28.08
C ASP A 657 -19.53 26.97 -27.88
N ILE A 658 -18.79 26.49 -26.89
CA ILE A 658 -17.87 27.35 -26.11
C ILE A 658 -16.37 27.03 -26.36
N VAL A 659 -16.03 25.87 -26.92
CA VAL A 659 -14.66 25.29 -26.81
C VAL A 659 -13.60 26.10 -27.55
N GLU A 660 -13.73 26.31 -28.87
CA GLU A 660 -12.70 26.98 -29.67
C GLU A 660 -12.60 28.48 -29.30
N GLN A 661 -13.75 29.11 -29.03
CA GLN A 661 -13.83 30.50 -28.62
C GLN A 661 -13.17 30.76 -27.25
N LEU A 662 -13.20 29.79 -26.31
CA LEU A 662 -12.44 29.86 -25.06
C LEU A 662 -10.93 29.89 -25.28
N ASP A 663 -10.39 29.04 -26.15
CA ASP A 663 -8.95 29.01 -26.38
C ASP A 663 -8.48 30.25 -27.18
N GLN A 664 -9.35 30.84 -28.03
CA GLN A 664 -9.12 32.16 -28.62
C GLN A 664 -9.08 33.29 -27.56
N LEU A 665 -10.05 33.35 -26.64
CA LEU A 665 -10.05 34.28 -25.51
C LEU A 665 -8.83 34.07 -24.60
N ARG A 666 -8.46 32.82 -24.32
CA ARG A 666 -7.30 32.45 -23.52
C ARG A 666 -5.97 32.84 -24.18
N SER A 667 -5.90 32.79 -25.51
CA SER A 667 -4.76 33.29 -26.28
C SER A 667 -4.64 34.81 -26.18
N ALA A 668 -5.75 35.54 -26.34
CA ALA A 668 -5.78 37.00 -26.16
C ALA A 668 -5.39 37.41 -24.71
N LEU A 669 -5.88 36.71 -23.69
CA LEU A 669 -5.43 36.87 -22.30
C LEU A 669 -3.93 36.53 -22.12
N GLY A 670 -3.38 35.64 -22.94
CA GLY A 670 -1.94 35.38 -23.04
C GLY A 670 -1.15 36.63 -23.48
N GLU A 671 -1.66 37.38 -24.47
CA GLU A 671 -1.06 38.66 -24.87
C GLU A 671 -1.26 39.75 -23.82
N VAL A 672 -2.44 39.88 -23.20
CA VAL A 672 -2.67 40.79 -22.05
C VAL A 672 -1.63 40.56 -20.94
N ARG A 673 -1.27 39.31 -20.65
CA ARG A 673 -0.24 38.96 -19.65
C ARG A 673 1.18 39.34 -20.08
N LYS A 674 1.51 39.31 -21.38
CA LYS A 674 2.81 39.75 -21.93
C LYS A 674 2.93 41.28 -21.96
N SER A 675 1.85 41.96 -22.38
CA SER A 675 1.77 43.42 -22.46
C SER A 675 1.75 44.10 -21.10
N ALA A 676 1.34 43.39 -20.04
CA ALA A 676 1.28 43.88 -18.66
C ALA A 676 2.50 44.74 -18.24
N LEU A 677 2.24 45.88 -17.60
CA LEU A 677 3.28 46.83 -17.20
C LEU A 677 4.18 46.26 -16.09
N ASP A 678 5.47 46.60 -16.15
CA ASP A 678 6.43 46.27 -15.10
C ASP A 678 6.21 47.22 -13.91
N GLN A 679 5.58 46.70 -12.86
CA GLN A 679 5.22 47.51 -11.69
C GLN A 679 6.44 48.19 -11.07
N ARG A 680 7.64 47.57 -11.08
CA ARG A 680 8.85 48.20 -10.53
C ARG A 680 9.30 49.44 -11.31
N LYS A 681 9.01 49.49 -12.62
CA LYS A 681 9.27 50.68 -13.44
C LYS A 681 8.21 51.76 -13.20
N LEU A 682 6.95 51.37 -13.02
CA LEU A 682 5.86 52.29 -12.67
C LEU A 682 6.07 52.92 -11.27
N ASP A 683 6.46 52.11 -10.28
CA ASP A 683 6.84 52.54 -8.93
C ASP A 683 8.04 53.51 -8.96
N LYS A 684 9.03 53.26 -9.82
CA LYS A 684 10.20 54.14 -10.02
C LYS A 684 9.80 55.48 -10.64
N VAL A 685 8.93 55.47 -11.65
CA VAL A 685 8.46 56.67 -12.35
C VAL A 685 7.56 57.53 -11.46
N THR A 686 6.63 56.92 -10.72
CA THR A 686 5.79 57.60 -9.72
C THR A 686 6.56 58.02 -8.47
N GLY A 687 7.66 57.33 -8.14
CA GLY A 687 8.63 57.81 -7.15
C GLY A 687 9.38 59.06 -7.62
N ARG A 688 9.79 59.10 -8.89
CA ARG A 688 10.51 60.23 -9.50
C ARG A 688 9.68 61.51 -9.58
N SER A 689 8.37 61.45 -9.81
CA SER A 689 7.54 62.67 -9.95
C SER A 689 7.59 63.58 -8.71
N LYS A 690 7.76 63.02 -7.51
CA LYS A 690 7.95 63.81 -6.28
C LYS A 690 9.18 64.73 -6.34
N SER A 691 10.27 64.26 -6.94
CA SER A 691 11.50 65.04 -7.11
C SER A 691 11.35 66.19 -8.11
N TYR A 692 10.36 66.15 -9.01
CA TYR A 692 10.07 67.27 -9.90
C TYR A 692 9.52 68.45 -9.09
N THR A 693 8.61 68.22 -8.15
CA THR A 693 8.12 69.26 -7.21
C THR A 693 9.26 69.86 -6.39
N GLU A 694 10.19 69.04 -5.89
CA GLU A 694 11.38 69.48 -5.14
C GLU A 694 12.34 70.32 -6.01
N ASN A 695 12.51 69.95 -7.28
CA ASN A 695 13.25 70.74 -8.27
C ASN A 695 12.54 72.07 -8.57
N GLN A 696 11.21 72.10 -8.60
CA GLN A 696 10.42 73.30 -8.86
C GLN A 696 10.61 74.36 -7.75
N SER A 697 10.53 73.93 -6.48
CA SER A 697 10.80 74.80 -5.32
C SER A 697 12.25 75.32 -5.33
N PHE A 698 13.23 74.45 -5.59
CA PHE A 698 14.63 74.85 -5.72
C PHE A 698 14.85 75.96 -6.76
N VAL A 699 14.27 75.83 -7.96
CA VAL A 699 14.43 76.85 -9.01
C VAL A 699 13.79 78.18 -8.62
N GLN A 700 12.62 78.15 -7.97
CA GLN A 700 11.95 79.36 -7.49
C GLN A 700 12.80 80.09 -6.42
N ASP A 701 13.33 79.36 -5.44
CA ASP A 701 14.17 79.93 -4.38
C ASP A 701 15.52 80.45 -4.92
N TYR A 702 16.14 79.72 -5.85
CA TYR A 702 17.40 80.13 -6.48
C TYR A 702 17.25 81.41 -7.32
N VAL A 703 16.20 81.51 -8.15
CA VAL A 703 15.94 82.72 -8.95
C VAL A 703 15.59 83.92 -8.06
N ALA A 704 14.86 83.70 -6.95
CA ALA A 704 14.60 84.75 -5.97
C ALA A 704 15.89 85.24 -5.28
N PHE A 705 16.77 84.31 -4.88
CA PHE A 705 18.08 84.61 -4.31
C PHE A 705 18.98 85.39 -5.29
N GLN A 706 19.07 84.95 -6.55
CA GLN A 706 19.89 85.63 -7.56
C GLN A 706 19.42 87.07 -7.82
N LYS A 707 18.11 87.31 -7.80
CA LYS A 707 17.57 88.67 -7.86
C LYS A 707 17.96 89.51 -6.64
N GLN A 708 17.85 88.97 -5.43
CA GLN A 708 18.26 89.65 -4.19
C GLN A 708 19.76 89.98 -4.18
N LEU A 709 20.61 89.05 -4.63
CA LEU A 709 22.04 89.24 -4.80
C LEU A 709 22.35 90.38 -5.79
N ALA A 710 21.67 90.41 -6.95
CA ALA A 710 21.84 91.46 -7.96
C ALA A 710 21.38 92.84 -7.46
N ASP A 711 20.21 92.93 -6.82
CA ASP A 711 19.68 94.17 -6.25
C ASP A 711 20.59 94.70 -5.12
N ALA A 712 21.07 93.83 -4.22
CA ALA A 712 22.01 94.22 -3.16
C ALA A 712 23.38 94.66 -3.72
N THR A 713 23.90 93.97 -4.73
CA THR A 713 25.16 94.35 -5.41
C THR A 713 25.03 95.68 -6.15
N LYS A 714 23.85 95.99 -6.70
CA LYS A 714 23.55 97.30 -7.29
C LYS A 714 23.52 98.41 -6.24
N ILE A 715 22.89 98.17 -5.09
CA ILE A 715 22.89 99.10 -3.96
C ILE A 715 24.32 99.36 -3.47
N LEU A 716 25.13 98.30 -3.29
CA LEU A 716 26.54 98.44 -2.89
C LEU A 716 27.34 99.30 -3.88
N LYS A 717 27.16 99.11 -5.19
CA LYS A 717 27.82 99.96 -6.22
C LYS A 717 27.42 101.43 -6.11
N GLN A 718 26.15 101.72 -5.82
CA GLN A 718 25.69 103.10 -5.58
C GLN A 718 26.30 103.69 -4.29
N GLN A 719 26.36 102.89 -3.22
CA GLN A 719 26.95 103.27 -1.94
C GLN A 719 28.46 103.54 -2.02
N ILE A 720 29.20 102.77 -2.82
CA ILE A 720 30.63 102.98 -3.12
C ILE A 720 30.82 104.28 -3.91
N GLN A 721 30.00 104.52 -4.95
CA GLN A 721 30.11 105.73 -5.76
C GLN A 721 29.85 106.98 -4.91
N GLU A 722 28.75 107.02 -4.15
CA GLU A 722 28.41 108.19 -3.32
C GLU A 722 29.48 108.50 -2.26
N VAL A 723 30.10 107.47 -1.67
CA VAL A 723 31.22 107.64 -0.74
C VAL A 723 32.47 108.15 -1.46
N THR A 724 32.73 107.71 -2.69
CA THR A 724 33.88 108.15 -3.48
C THR A 724 33.72 109.61 -3.93
N ASP A 725 32.54 109.99 -4.43
CA ASP A 725 32.18 111.38 -4.73
C ASP A 725 32.36 112.30 -3.51
N LYS A 726 32.01 111.80 -2.32
CA LYS A 726 32.19 112.50 -1.03
C LYS A 726 33.64 112.52 -0.54
N PHE A 727 34.44 111.50 -0.82
CA PHE A 727 35.88 111.50 -0.52
C PHE A 727 36.62 112.55 -1.35
N ASP A 728 36.30 112.63 -2.65
CA ASP A 728 36.90 113.61 -3.56
C ASP A 728 36.58 115.06 -3.14
N LEU A 729 35.41 115.32 -2.55
CA LEU A 729 35.05 116.62 -1.95
C LEU A 729 35.87 116.98 -0.68
N LEU A 730 36.48 116.00 0.00
CA LEU A 730 37.38 116.24 1.14
C LEU A 730 38.84 116.46 0.73
N GLN A 731 39.23 116.07 -0.50
CA GLN A 731 40.60 116.21 -0.98
C GLN A 731 41.01 117.68 -1.08
N GLY A 732 42.11 118.02 -0.39
CA GLY A 732 42.66 119.38 -0.33
C GLY A 732 42.27 120.18 0.92
N ASN A 733 41.18 119.80 1.61
CA ASN A 733 40.66 120.54 2.78
C ASN A 733 40.78 119.78 4.11
N ALA A 734 40.73 118.44 4.10
CA ALA A 734 40.87 117.60 5.29
C ALA A 734 42.35 117.34 5.67
N SER A 735 42.60 116.96 6.92
CA SER A 735 43.94 116.56 7.36
C SER A 735 44.36 115.21 6.75
N LYS A 736 45.68 114.99 6.58
CA LYS A 736 46.22 113.78 5.95
C LYS A 736 45.88 112.50 6.74
N GLU A 737 45.75 112.61 8.06
CA GLU A 737 45.44 111.49 8.96
C GLU A 737 43.95 111.15 8.92
N GLU A 738 43.08 112.14 8.79
CA GLU A 738 41.63 111.94 8.59
C GLU A 738 41.31 111.38 7.20
N LEU A 739 41.99 111.85 6.15
CA LEU A 739 41.85 111.27 4.80
C LEU A 739 42.29 109.79 4.77
N LEU A 740 43.36 109.42 5.48
CA LEU A 740 43.79 108.01 5.61
C LEU A 740 42.77 107.14 6.35
N LEU A 741 42.11 107.67 7.39
CA LEU A 741 41.05 106.95 8.10
C LEU A 741 39.82 106.76 7.22
N PHE A 742 39.40 107.80 6.49
CA PHE A 742 38.27 107.74 5.56
C PHE A 742 38.54 106.74 4.43
N GLU A 743 39.73 106.78 3.82
CA GLU A 743 40.11 105.88 2.72
C GLU A 743 40.17 104.42 3.16
N SER A 744 40.65 104.13 4.38
CA SER A 744 40.63 102.78 4.96
C SER A 744 39.21 102.22 5.13
N LEU A 745 38.25 103.08 5.47
CA LEU A 745 36.82 102.71 5.55
C LEU A 745 36.19 102.60 4.15
N ARG A 746 36.56 103.47 3.19
CA ARG A 746 36.11 103.42 1.79
C ARG A 746 36.56 102.11 1.14
N GLN A 747 37.83 101.75 1.30
CA GLN A 747 38.37 100.45 0.86
C GLN A 747 37.62 99.29 1.52
N SER A 748 37.31 99.38 2.83
CA SER A 748 36.52 98.35 3.52
C SER A 748 35.10 98.16 2.95
N LEU A 749 34.52 99.19 2.31
CA LEU A 749 33.24 99.11 1.59
C LEU A 749 33.42 98.58 0.16
N GLU A 750 34.51 98.94 -0.53
CA GLU A 750 34.86 98.37 -1.85
C GLU A 750 35.18 96.86 -1.76
N ASP A 751 35.98 96.45 -0.77
CA ASP A 751 36.39 95.06 -0.54
C ASP A 751 35.19 94.12 -0.36
N MET A 752 34.07 94.63 0.19
CA MET A 752 32.82 93.89 0.31
C MET A 752 32.25 93.43 -1.03
N LYS A 753 32.59 94.09 -2.15
CA LYS A 753 32.23 93.62 -3.48
C LYS A 753 32.70 92.18 -3.71
N SER A 754 33.91 91.85 -3.26
CA SER A 754 34.42 90.47 -3.32
C SER A 754 33.62 89.49 -2.45
N SER A 755 32.98 89.95 -1.37
CA SER A 755 32.10 89.09 -0.56
C SER A 755 30.80 88.78 -1.29
N PHE A 756 30.18 89.77 -1.94
CA PHE A 756 28.99 89.56 -2.78
C PHE A 756 29.31 88.71 -4.02
N ASP A 757 30.38 89.03 -4.75
CA ASP A 757 30.81 88.30 -5.95
C ASP A 757 31.13 86.81 -5.66
N ASN A 758 31.50 86.45 -4.42
CA ASN A 758 31.74 85.07 -3.96
C ASN A 758 30.56 84.43 -3.18
N THR A 759 29.36 85.02 -3.15
CA THR A 759 28.22 84.44 -2.40
C THR A 759 27.50 83.35 -3.20
N GLU A 760 27.88 82.09 -2.99
CA GLU A 760 27.23 80.93 -3.60
C GLU A 760 25.93 80.49 -2.92
N TYR A 761 24.99 79.92 -3.70
CA TYR A 761 23.70 79.41 -3.22
C TYR A 761 23.79 77.94 -2.77
N GLN A 762 23.53 77.67 -1.48
CA GLN A 762 23.55 76.31 -0.93
C GLN A 762 22.15 75.68 -1.03
N ARG A 763 21.93 74.78 -2.00
CA ARG A 763 20.59 74.20 -2.29
C ARG A 763 19.86 73.68 -1.06
N ASP A 764 20.57 72.93 -0.21
CA ASP A 764 19.97 72.22 0.92
C ASP A 764 19.74 73.12 2.15
N ASN A 765 20.01 74.43 2.04
CA ASN A 765 19.80 75.40 3.12
C ASN A 765 19.39 76.80 2.59
N PRO A 766 18.18 76.94 2.01
CA PRO A 766 17.71 78.22 1.45
C PRO A 766 17.57 79.33 2.50
N VAL A 767 17.31 78.98 3.77
CA VAL A 767 17.24 79.94 4.88
C VAL A 767 18.58 80.63 5.07
N LYS A 768 19.67 79.85 5.20
CA LYS A 768 21.04 80.38 5.37
C LYS A 768 21.48 81.25 4.20
N ASN A 769 21.10 80.90 2.96
CA ASN A 769 21.41 81.71 1.77
C ASN A 769 20.82 83.13 1.89
N ARG A 770 19.57 83.22 2.36
CA ARG A 770 18.90 84.49 2.61
C ARG A 770 19.50 85.25 3.80
N GLU A 771 19.75 84.56 4.92
CA GLU A 771 20.38 85.16 6.11
C GLU A 771 21.75 85.77 5.78
N GLU A 772 22.56 85.11 4.93
CA GLU A 772 23.87 85.59 4.52
C GLU A 772 23.78 86.83 3.61
N LEU A 773 22.82 86.87 2.66
CA LEU A 773 22.54 88.09 1.89
C LEU A 773 22.08 89.26 2.77
N GLU A 774 21.15 89.02 3.70
CA GLU A 774 20.68 90.04 4.65
C GLU A 774 21.82 90.53 5.56
N ARG A 775 22.73 89.63 5.98
CA ARG A 775 23.95 89.97 6.75
C ARG A 775 24.92 90.83 5.94
N LEU A 776 25.20 90.48 4.68
CA LEU A 776 26.10 91.24 3.80
C LEU A 776 25.51 92.61 3.45
N ALA A 777 24.22 92.69 3.11
CA ALA A 777 23.53 93.95 2.82
C ALA A 777 23.45 94.86 4.05
N GLY A 778 23.19 94.30 5.25
CA GLY A 778 23.22 95.03 6.51
C GLY A 778 24.60 95.60 6.83
N ARG A 779 25.67 94.84 6.57
CA ARG A 779 27.05 95.31 6.74
C ARG A 779 27.44 96.39 5.73
N ALA A 780 27.00 96.29 4.47
CA ALA A 780 27.23 97.30 3.43
C ALA A 780 26.60 98.63 3.83
N LYS A 781 25.32 98.59 4.21
CA LYS A 781 24.59 99.75 4.71
C LYS A 781 25.26 100.38 5.94
N SER A 782 25.65 99.58 6.95
CA SER A 782 26.29 100.10 8.17
C SER A 782 27.66 100.75 7.90
N LEU A 783 28.47 100.19 7.00
CA LEU A 783 29.74 100.80 6.58
C LEU A 783 29.50 102.13 5.84
N HIS A 784 28.59 102.13 4.87
CA HIS A 784 28.22 103.33 4.12
C HIS A 784 27.65 104.43 5.03
N GLU A 785 26.70 104.12 5.93
CA GLU A 785 26.15 105.09 6.90
C GLU A 785 27.24 105.66 7.85
N SER A 786 28.24 104.84 8.20
CA SER A 786 29.40 105.29 8.99
C SER A 786 30.28 106.26 8.18
N LEU A 787 30.53 105.95 6.91
CA LEU A 787 31.27 106.81 5.97
C LEU A 787 30.55 108.13 5.69
N ILE A 788 29.22 108.13 5.52
CA ILE A 788 28.45 109.38 5.39
C ILE A 788 28.52 110.20 6.68
N SER A 789 28.41 109.56 7.85
CA SER A 789 28.50 110.25 9.15
C SER A 789 29.89 110.85 9.40
N GLU A 790 30.96 110.16 9.00
CA GLU A 790 32.33 110.65 9.12
C GLU A 790 32.62 111.76 8.09
N TYR A 791 32.08 111.67 6.87
CA TYR A 791 32.11 112.77 5.90
C TYR A 791 31.43 114.01 6.49
N GLU A 792 30.24 113.86 7.08
CA GLU A 792 29.55 114.96 7.75
C GLU A 792 30.33 115.50 8.95
N ARG A 793 31.08 114.67 9.69
CA ARG A 793 31.96 115.13 10.78
C ARG A 793 33.07 115.99 10.22
N LEU A 794 33.75 115.53 9.17
CA LEU A 794 34.87 116.20 8.52
C LEU A 794 34.43 117.50 7.84
N ASP A 795 33.33 117.49 7.09
CA ASP A 795 32.70 118.66 6.47
C ASP A 795 32.36 119.74 7.51
N LYS A 796 31.80 119.35 8.67
CA LYS A 796 31.53 120.26 9.79
C LYS A 796 32.80 120.79 10.46
N VAL A 797 33.87 119.99 10.56
CA VAL A 797 35.18 120.43 11.10
C VAL A 797 35.86 121.40 10.14
N ILE A 798 35.87 121.12 8.84
CA ILE A 798 36.44 121.99 7.79
C ILE A 798 35.69 123.32 7.79
N LYS A 799 34.36 123.31 7.72
CA LYS A 799 33.54 124.54 7.76
C LYS A 799 33.67 125.29 9.08
N ALA A 800 33.90 124.61 10.20
CA ALA A 800 34.20 125.26 11.48
C ALA A 800 35.61 125.89 11.50
N GLN A 801 36.61 125.30 10.85
CA GLN A 801 37.95 125.88 10.71
C GLN A 801 37.96 127.07 9.74
N GLU A 802 37.18 127.03 8.67
CA GLU A 802 36.93 128.18 7.79
C GLU A 802 36.22 129.31 8.53
N ALA A 803 35.18 128.99 9.32
CA ALA A 803 34.46 129.96 10.15
C ALA A 803 35.28 130.52 11.32
N GLN A 804 36.28 129.80 11.83
CA GLN A 804 37.13 130.25 12.95
C GLN A 804 38.15 131.35 12.59
N ARG A 805 38.07 131.94 11.39
CA ARG A 805 38.79 133.19 11.07
C ARG A 805 38.16 134.47 11.62
N GLU A 806 36.93 134.44 12.16
CA GLU A 806 36.33 135.60 12.84
C GLU A 806 35.94 135.32 14.31
N VAL A 807 36.84 135.76 15.20
CA VAL A 807 36.62 136.33 16.55
C VAL A 807 35.85 135.51 17.61
N GLN A 808 36.54 135.28 18.74
CA GLN A 808 36.06 134.63 19.98
C GLN A 808 35.22 135.63 20.85
N GLN A 809 34.63 135.37 22.04
CA GLN A 809 34.90 134.42 23.14
C GLN A 809 33.62 134.29 24.08
N PRO A 810 33.62 133.99 25.41
CA PRO A 810 32.79 132.87 25.93
C PRO A 810 31.74 133.20 27.04
N GLY A 811 31.02 132.16 27.48
CA GLY A 811 30.21 132.10 28.72
C GLY A 811 30.06 130.63 29.20
N ILE A 812 29.86 130.39 30.51
CA ILE A 812 30.03 129.05 31.15
C ILE A 812 28.73 128.58 31.91
N PRO A 813 28.69 127.52 32.76
CA PRO A 813 27.79 126.33 32.66
C PRO A 813 26.67 126.32 33.77
N PRO A 814 26.12 125.21 34.36
CA PRO A 814 26.14 123.74 34.11
C PRO A 814 24.68 123.11 34.21
N GLU A 815 24.31 121.85 34.55
CA GLU A 815 24.96 120.53 34.83
C GLU A 815 23.96 119.33 34.74
N THR A 816 24.48 118.09 34.77
CA THR A 816 23.91 116.81 35.32
C THR A 816 22.76 115.97 34.70
N GLN A 817 23.00 114.64 34.75
CA GLN A 817 22.08 113.50 35.02
C GLN A 817 21.07 113.04 33.93
N TRP A 818 21.19 111.82 33.40
CA TRP A 818 20.79 110.49 33.94
C TRP A 818 19.26 110.30 33.98
N GLN A 819 18.69 109.27 33.33
CA GLN A 819 18.57 107.90 33.88
C GLN A 819 18.26 106.85 32.77
N LYS A 820 18.99 105.71 32.69
CA LYS A 820 18.73 104.36 33.29
C LYS A 820 17.74 103.46 32.49
N GLU A 821 18.17 102.32 31.94
CA GLU A 821 18.23 100.94 32.51
C GLU A 821 17.00 100.09 32.04
N LYS A 822 16.96 98.77 31.76
CA LYS A 822 17.79 97.57 32.13
C LYS A 822 17.91 96.54 30.98
N ARG A 823 18.70 95.46 31.20
CA ARG A 823 18.83 94.23 30.37
C ARG A 823 18.05 92.99 30.98
N PRO A 824 18.47 91.69 30.95
CA PRO A 824 17.61 90.52 30.58
C PRO A 824 17.64 89.40 31.69
N PRO A 825 17.69 88.05 31.46
CA PRO A 825 17.20 87.12 30.42
C PRO A 825 16.01 86.28 30.96
N PRO A 826 16.05 85.00 31.48
CA PRO A 826 16.84 83.75 31.31
C PRO A 826 16.06 82.62 30.54
N ARG A 827 16.62 81.72 29.69
CA ARG A 827 17.61 80.59 29.77
C ARG A 827 17.04 79.17 30.10
N VAL A 828 17.41 78.18 29.24
CA VAL A 828 17.74 76.74 29.55
C VAL A 828 16.51 75.82 29.85
N THR A 829 16.44 74.54 29.43
CA THR A 829 17.20 73.34 29.89
C THR A 829 17.38 72.23 28.82
N LYS A 830 18.42 71.38 28.98
CA LYS A 830 18.66 70.12 28.23
C LYS A 830 18.33 68.91 29.13
N GLU A 831 17.87 67.79 28.58
CA GLU A 831 18.18 66.45 29.13
C GLU A 831 17.91 65.28 28.15
N GLN A 832 18.73 64.23 28.30
CA GLN A 832 18.53 62.81 27.91
C GLN A 832 18.34 62.03 29.24
N PRO A 833 18.00 60.71 29.34
CA PRO A 833 18.18 59.63 28.35
C PRO A 833 17.13 58.46 28.35
N GLU A 834 17.42 57.42 27.54
CA GLU A 834 17.24 55.94 27.72
C GLU A 834 15.91 55.23 28.18
N GLY A 835 15.76 53.97 27.70
CA GLY A 835 14.75 52.97 28.15
C GLY A 835 13.69 52.59 27.08
N GLU A 836 13.89 51.60 26.18
CA GLU A 836 13.68 50.13 26.31
C GLU A 836 12.25 49.65 26.72
N PRO A 837 11.81 48.39 26.43
CA PRO A 837 12.38 47.32 25.58
C PRO A 837 11.34 46.60 24.65
N SER A 838 11.78 45.61 23.85
CA SER A 838 11.33 44.19 23.99
C SER A 838 11.39 43.28 22.73
N ALA A 839 11.98 42.09 22.95
CA ALA A 839 11.67 40.77 22.38
C ALA A 839 11.16 40.58 20.93
N LYS A 840 12.01 39.96 20.08
CA LYS A 840 11.88 38.52 19.70
C LYS A 840 12.99 38.05 18.75
N ARG A 841 13.88 37.17 19.24
CA ARG A 841 14.71 36.28 18.39
C ARG A 841 14.79 34.88 19.01
N ARG A 842 14.03 33.93 18.44
CA ARG A 842 14.30 32.50 18.59
C ARG A 842 14.75 31.97 17.22
N LYS A 843 15.96 31.39 17.16
CA LYS A 843 16.36 30.58 16.00
C LYS A 843 15.67 29.22 16.14
N LEU A 844 14.89 28.81 15.14
CA LEU A 844 14.50 27.42 14.97
C LEU A 844 15.68 26.68 14.33
N HIS A 845 16.19 25.66 15.00
CA HIS A 845 17.01 24.64 14.35
C HIS A 845 16.08 23.67 13.60
N PRO A 846 16.47 23.14 12.44
CA PRO A 846 15.69 22.13 11.73
C PRO A 846 15.82 20.76 12.44
N SER A 847 14.81 20.37 13.21
CA SER A 847 14.69 19.04 13.78
C SER A 847 13.84 18.15 12.87
N THR A 848 14.50 17.18 12.22
CA THR A 848 14.01 15.88 11.70
C THR A 848 12.50 15.70 11.42
N PRO A 849 12.08 15.33 10.19
CA PRO A 849 10.70 14.94 9.91
C PRO A 849 10.36 13.62 10.61
N SER A 850 9.44 13.68 11.57
CA SER A 850 8.88 12.52 12.29
C SER A 850 7.46 12.24 11.80
N ASP A 851 7.34 11.67 10.58
CA ASP A 851 6.08 11.15 10.01
C ASP A 851 6.41 10.10 8.93
N THR A 852 6.84 8.91 9.35
CA THR A 852 7.43 7.87 8.48
C THR A 852 6.68 6.53 8.53
N ILE A 853 5.37 6.53 8.21
CA ILE A 853 4.56 5.29 8.25
C ILE A 853 3.78 4.99 6.94
N GLU A 854 3.21 5.97 6.22
CA GLU A 854 2.49 5.72 4.94
C GLU A 854 3.40 5.31 3.74
N PHE A 855 4.70 5.11 3.97
CA PHE A 855 5.72 5.33 2.94
C PHE A 855 6.17 4.07 2.15
N THR A 856 5.79 2.86 2.55
CA THR A 856 6.52 1.64 2.15
C THR A 856 6.03 0.97 0.86
N VAL A 857 4.83 0.36 0.84
CA VAL A 857 4.35 -0.43 -0.32
C VAL A 857 4.20 0.44 -1.57
N ARG A 858 3.71 1.68 -1.41
CA ARG A 858 3.45 2.61 -2.50
C ARG A 858 4.72 3.06 -3.23
N GLU A 859 5.74 3.49 -2.49
CA GLU A 859 7.03 3.85 -3.08
C GLU A 859 7.75 2.61 -3.63
N ARG A 860 7.52 1.42 -3.05
CA ARG A 860 8.08 0.19 -3.62
C ARG A 860 7.47 -0.17 -4.98
N ILE A 861 6.16 0.03 -5.19
CA ILE A 861 5.53 -0.13 -6.52
C ILE A 861 6.10 0.89 -7.53
N LYS A 862 6.33 2.15 -7.12
CA LYS A 862 7.00 3.13 -7.98
C LYS A 862 8.45 2.75 -8.30
N GLN A 863 9.20 2.26 -7.31
CA GLN A 863 10.57 1.77 -7.51
C GLN A 863 10.59 0.64 -8.54
N ILE A 864 9.70 -0.35 -8.41
CA ILE A 864 9.57 -1.44 -9.38
C ILE A 864 9.23 -0.90 -10.78
N TYR A 865 8.32 0.09 -10.89
CA TYR A 865 7.98 0.73 -12.18
C TYR A 865 9.13 1.57 -12.78
N ASN A 866 9.98 2.17 -11.96
CA ASN A 866 11.17 2.89 -12.43
C ASN A 866 12.27 1.91 -12.87
N THR A 867 12.57 0.88 -12.07
CA THR A 867 13.51 -0.19 -12.42
C THR A 867 13.06 -0.94 -13.68
N TYR A 868 11.74 -1.12 -13.88
CA TYR A 868 11.17 -1.61 -15.14
C TYR A 868 11.58 -0.75 -16.34
N LYS A 869 11.47 0.59 -16.26
CA LYS A 869 11.88 1.48 -17.35
C LYS A 869 13.40 1.46 -17.59
N GLU A 870 14.19 1.51 -16.52
CA GLU A 870 15.65 1.45 -16.59
C GLU A 870 16.14 0.14 -17.25
N LYS A 871 15.50 -0.99 -16.94
CA LYS A 871 15.74 -2.27 -17.64
C LYS A 871 15.29 -2.26 -19.09
N VAL A 872 14.09 -1.75 -19.39
CA VAL A 872 13.58 -1.65 -20.78
C VAL A 872 14.53 -0.85 -21.67
N ASP A 873 15.01 0.30 -21.20
CA ASP A 873 15.93 1.13 -21.98
C ASP A 873 17.30 0.45 -22.16
N ALA A 874 17.78 -0.29 -21.15
CA ALA A 874 19.02 -1.08 -21.23
C ALA A 874 18.91 -2.31 -22.16
N ASP A 875 17.80 -3.04 -22.12
CA ASP A 875 17.57 -4.24 -22.94
C ASP A 875 17.27 -3.89 -24.40
N VAL A 876 16.65 -2.73 -24.68
CA VAL A 876 16.55 -2.19 -26.06
C VAL A 876 17.94 -1.85 -26.62
N LEU A 877 18.84 -1.31 -25.81
CA LEU A 877 20.24 -1.06 -26.20
C LEU A 877 21.00 -2.37 -26.45
N ARG A 878 20.77 -3.41 -25.64
CA ARG A 878 21.35 -4.75 -25.85
C ARG A 878 20.84 -5.43 -27.12
N LEU A 879 19.54 -5.36 -27.41
CA LEU A 879 18.95 -5.87 -28.65
C LEU A 879 19.52 -5.22 -29.91
N SER A 880 19.96 -3.96 -29.80
CA SER A 880 20.62 -3.23 -30.87
C SER A 880 22.06 -3.72 -31.14
N ASN A 881 22.62 -4.57 -30.27
CA ASN A 881 23.92 -5.22 -30.48
C ASN A 881 23.74 -6.62 -31.13
N PRO A 882 24.20 -6.84 -32.37
CA PRO A 882 24.07 -8.15 -33.04
C PRO A 882 24.87 -9.29 -32.41
N GLU A 883 25.79 -9.00 -31.48
CA GLU A 883 26.58 -10.02 -30.76
C GLU A 883 25.85 -10.61 -29.52
N ASP A 884 24.92 -9.87 -28.89
CA ASP A 884 24.14 -10.39 -27.74
C ASP A 884 22.97 -11.25 -28.22
N GLN A 885 23.28 -12.49 -28.61
CA GLN A 885 22.25 -13.47 -29.00
C GLN A 885 21.46 -13.99 -27.78
N SER A 886 22.04 -13.91 -26.58
CA SER A 886 21.47 -14.31 -25.29
C SER A 886 20.17 -13.60 -24.95
N ILE A 887 20.06 -12.30 -25.23
CA ILE A 887 18.86 -11.51 -24.90
C ILE A 887 17.57 -12.07 -25.50
N TRP A 888 17.65 -12.72 -26.68
CA TRP A 888 16.47 -13.35 -27.30
C TRP A 888 15.94 -14.55 -26.50
N SER A 889 16.81 -15.27 -25.78
CA SER A 889 16.39 -16.31 -24.83
C SER A 889 15.86 -15.71 -23.52
N GLU A 890 16.49 -14.64 -23.03
CA GLU A 890 16.05 -13.92 -21.81
C GLU A 890 14.63 -13.34 -21.97
N LEU A 891 14.33 -12.74 -23.13
CA LEU A 891 13.02 -12.19 -23.46
C LEU A 891 11.95 -13.26 -23.72
N PHE A 892 12.35 -14.47 -24.12
CA PHE A 892 11.44 -15.58 -24.41
C PHE A 892 10.95 -16.31 -23.15
N GLU A 893 11.78 -16.49 -22.12
CA GLU A 893 11.40 -17.26 -20.92
C GLU A 893 10.12 -16.75 -20.22
N PRO A 894 9.85 -15.44 -20.06
CA PRO A 894 8.57 -14.94 -19.53
C PRO A 894 7.35 -15.29 -20.40
N HIS A 895 7.53 -15.39 -21.72
CA HIS A 895 6.47 -15.67 -22.69
C HIS A 895 6.15 -17.18 -22.81
N LYS A 896 7.11 -18.04 -22.45
CA LYS A 896 7.03 -19.51 -22.45
C LYS A 896 5.83 -20.07 -21.67
N ALA A 897 5.43 -19.39 -20.59
CA ALA A 897 4.26 -19.76 -19.78
C ALA A 897 2.92 -19.54 -20.50
N GLY A 898 2.87 -18.68 -21.52
CA GLY A 898 1.68 -18.41 -22.34
C GLY A 898 1.44 -19.41 -23.47
N GLY A 899 2.39 -20.31 -23.75
CA GLY A 899 2.24 -21.41 -24.71
C GLY A 899 2.13 -21.04 -26.20
N LYS A 900 2.08 -19.75 -26.57
CA LYS A 900 1.93 -19.29 -27.96
C LYS A 900 3.13 -19.65 -28.86
N TRP A 901 4.35 -19.60 -28.32
CA TRP A 901 5.59 -19.85 -29.06
C TRP A 901 6.32 -21.09 -28.55
N GLN A 902 6.75 -21.96 -29.46
CA GLN A 902 7.38 -23.24 -29.13
C GLN A 902 8.92 -23.20 -29.13
N SER A 903 9.54 -22.13 -29.63
CA SER A 903 10.99 -21.92 -29.59
C SER A 903 11.38 -20.44 -29.64
N VAL A 904 12.64 -20.14 -29.30
CA VAL A 904 13.22 -18.79 -29.36
C VAL A 904 13.24 -18.26 -30.80
N GLU A 905 13.48 -19.13 -31.78
CA GLU A 905 13.52 -18.80 -33.20
C GLU A 905 12.13 -18.37 -33.71
N ALA A 906 11.06 -19.05 -33.28
CA ALA A 906 9.69 -18.68 -33.62
C ALA A 906 9.31 -17.32 -32.98
N PHE A 907 9.66 -17.12 -31.71
CA PHE A 907 9.48 -15.84 -31.02
C PHE A 907 10.25 -14.70 -31.71
N LYS A 908 11.49 -14.95 -32.16
CA LYS A 908 12.31 -13.98 -32.89
C LYS A 908 11.80 -13.67 -34.29
N GLN A 909 11.17 -14.63 -34.97
CA GLN A 909 10.56 -14.40 -36.28
C GLN A 909 9.29 -13.55 -36.20
N GLU A 910 8.45 -13.72 -35.16
CA GLU A 910 7.25 -12.89 -35.00
C GLU A 910 7.58 -11.44 -34.56
N HIS A 911 8.75 -11.22 -33.93
CA HIS A 911 9.25 -9.89 -33.57
C HIS A 911 10.37 -9.42 -34.52
N SER A 912 10.06 -9.39 -35.81
CA SER A 912 11.05 -9.06 -36.86
C SER A 912 11.37 -7.57 -37.00
N THR A 913 10.47 -6.67 -36.60
CA THR A 913 10.70 -5.21 -36.69
C THR A 913 11.21 -4.60 -35.38
N GLU A 914 11.89 -3.46 -35.47
CA GLU A 914 12.37 -2.66 -34.34
C GLU A 914 11.24 -2.33 -33.33
N LYS A 915 10.03 -2.10 -33.83
CA LYS A 915 8.86 -1.84 -32.98
C LYS A 915 8.45 -3.09 -32.21
N GLU A 916 8.28 -4.22 -32.89
CA GLU A 916 7.90 -5.49 -32.25
C GLU A 916 8.98 -5.95 -31.25
N GLN A 917 10.26 -5.72 -31.55
CA GLN A 917 11.38 -5.95 -30.64
C GLN A 917 11.25 -5.10 -29.37
N LYS A 918 10.93 -3.81 -29.50
CA LYS A 918 10.71 -2.93 -28.35
C LYS A 918 9.46 -3.31 -27.54
N ASP A 919 8.38 -3.68 -28.21
CA ASP A 919 7.14 -4.16 -27.58
C ASP A 919 7.41 -5.49 -26.81
N ALA A 920 8.28 -6.38 -27.34
CA ALA A 920 8.71 -7.61 -26.67
C ALA A 920 9.57 -7.35 -25.41
N VAL A 921 10.51 -6.39 -25.45
CA VAL A 921 11.28 -5.96 -24.26
C VAL A 921 10.37 -5.45 -23.16
N GLN A 922 9.44 -4.55 -23.54
CA GLN A 922 8.49 -3.97 -22.59
C GLN A 922 7.62 -5.04 -21.96
N ASN A 923 7.11 -5.99 -22.74
CA ASN A 923 6.29 -7.07 -22.20
C ASN A 923 7.07 -8.07 -21.33
N ALA A 924 8.26 -8.52 -21.75
CA ALA A 924 9.08 -9.45 -20.96
C ALA A 924 9.50 -8.87 -19.60
N ASN A 925 10.03 -7.63 -19.59
CA ASN A 925 10.40 -6.94 -18.35
C ASN A 925 9.17 -6.63 -17.48
N ALA A 926 8.03 -6.29 -18.09
CA ALA A 926 6.80 -6.07 -17.35
C ALA A 926 6.29 -7.35 -16.66
N VAL A 927 6.27 -8.52 -17.30
CA VAL A 927 5.85 -9.79 -16.65
C VAL A 927 6.66 -10.03 -15.37
N THR A 928 7.98 -9.78 -15.41
CA THR A 928 8.86 -9.90 -14.25
C THR A 928 8.46 -8.93 -13.13
N SER A 929 8.31 -7.64 -13.45
CA SER A 929 7.94 -6.60 -12.48
C SER A 929 6.51 -6.73 -11.94
N LEU A 930 5.56 -7.26 -12.71
CA LEU A 930 4.23 -7.61 -12.23
C LEU A 930 4.29 -8.76 -11.21
N GLY A 931 5.21 -9.72 -11.40
CA GLY A 931 5.53 -10.75 -10.41
C GLY A 931 6.06 -10.18 -9.09
N GLU A 932 6.97 -9.20 -9.15
CA GLU A 932 7.47 -8.48 -7.98
C GLU A 932 6.33 -7.73 -7.24
N ILE A 933 5.41 -7.08 -7.97
CA ILE A 933 4.26 -6.37 -7.40
C ILE A 933 3.24 -7.34 -6.78
N LYS A 934 2.99 -8.49 -7.43
CA LYS A 934 2.14 -9.56 -6.89
C LYS A 934 2.70 -10.07 -5.55
N ALA A 935 3.98 -10.44 -5.53
CA ALA A 935 4.65 -10.95 -4.33
C ALA A 935 4.70 -9.90 -3.20
N LEU A 936 4.89 -8.61 -3.52
CA LEU A 936 4.83 -7.52 -2.56
C LEU A 936 3.45 -7.43 -1.87
N ILE A 937 2.35 -7.57 -2.61
CA ILE A 937 0.99 -7.50 -2.08
C ILE A 937 0.65 -8.75 -1.23
N GLU A 938 1.05 -9.94 -1.67
CA GLU A 938 0.81 -11.21 -0.96
C GLU A 938 1.57 -11.30 0.37
N ASN A 939 2.82 -10.82 0.40
CA ASN A 939 3.67 -10.84 1.59
C ASN A 939 3.39 -9.68 2.56
N THR A 940 2.61 -8.67 2.16
CA THR A 940 2.16 -7.61 3.06
C THR A 940 1.04 -8.12 3.98
N ASN A 941 1.09 -7.74 5.27
CA ASN A 941 0.04 -8.01 6.24
C ASN A 941 -0.85 -6.77 6.40
N TRP A 942 -2.14 -6.90 6.06
CA TRP A 942 -3.08 -5.80 5.95
C TRP A 942 -4.09 -5.80 7.12
N LYS A 943 -4.11 -4.75 7.96
CA LYS A 943 -5.22 -4.52 8.91
C LYS A 943 -6.32 -3.72 8.21
N VAL A 944 -7.54 -4.25 8.12
CA VAL A 944 -8.70 -3.56 7.51
C VAL A 944 -9.82 -3.45 8.54
N ARG A 945 -10.06 -2.25 9.09
CA ARG A 945 -10.92 -1.97 10.26
C ARG A 945 -12.37 -2.49 10.21
N LEU A 946 -12.90 -2.92 9.05
CA LEU A 946 -14.29 -3.39 8.88
C LEU A 946 -14.44 -4.68 8.05
N GLY A 947 -13.38 -5.48 7.89
CA GLY A 947 -13.45 -6.79 7.23
C GLY A 947 -14.04 -6.78 5.81
N SER A 948 -14.86 -7.77 5.48
CA SER A 948 -15.41 -8.02 4.14
C SER A 948 -16.35 -6.94 3.58
N LEU A 949 -16.79 -5.99 4.41
CA LEU A 949 -17.63 -4.87 3.99
C LEU A 949 -16.85 -3.74 3.28
N THR A 950 -15.55 -3.59 3.57
CA THR A 950 -14.71 -2.52 3.00
C THR A 950 -13.42 -3.00 2.35
N GLY A 951 -12.91 -4.18 2.73
CA GLY A 951 -11.82 -4.83 2.03
C GLY A 951 -12.27 -5.66 0.82
N LYS A 952 -11.30 -6.19 0.07
CA LYS A 952 -11.50 -7.20 -0.97
C LYS A 952 -10.60 -8.39 -0.72
N GLU A 953 -11.16 -9.58 -0.91
CA GLU A 953 -10.46 -10.85 -0.67
C GLU A 953 -9.55 -11.19 -1.85
N ILE A 954 -8.30 -11.55 -1.55
CA ILE A 954 -7.36 -12.19 -2.47
C ILE A 954 -7.01 -13.57 -1.93
N LYS A 955 -6.78 -14.54 -2.83
CA LYS A 955 -6.29 -15.87 -2.48
C LYS A 955 -4.77 -15.89 -2.69
N VAL A 956 -4.06 -16.42 -1.70
CA VAL A 956 -2.60 -16.42 -1.59
C VAL A 956 -2.14 -17.86 -1.32
N GLY A 957 -1.03 -18.28 -1.96
CA GLY A 957 -0.49 -19.63 -1.84
C GLY A 957 -0.85 -20.57 -3.00
N GLU A 958 -0.15 -21.69 -3.06
CA GLU A 958 -0.32 -22.73 -4.08
C GLU A 958 -1.64 -23.51 -3.92
N GLU A 959 -2.01 -24.30 -4.94
CA GLU A 959 -3.40 -24.77 -5.07
C GLU A 959 -3.90 -25.66 -3.93
N SER A 960 -3.00 -26.36 -3.24
CA SER A 960 -3.29 -27.22 -2.09
C SER A 960 -3.37 -26.47 -0.74
N LYS A 961 -3.00 -25.19 -0.68
CA LYS A 961 -3.01 -24.34 0.53
C LYS A 961 -3.30 -22.87 0.21
N LYS A 962 -4.51 -22.58 -0.28
CA LYS A 962 -4.96 -21.20 -0.54
C LYS A 962 -5.47 -20.55 0.75
N GLU A 963 -4.69 -19.61 1.29
CA GLU A 963 -5.14 -18.71 2.37
C GLU A 963 -5.83 -17.47 1.77
N SER A 964 -6.92 -17.02 2.40
CA SER A 964 -7.62 -15.80 1.99
C SER A 964 -7.15 -14.59 2.81
N LYS A 965 -6.56 -13.58 2.14
CA LYS A 965 -6.18 -12.29 2.74
C LYS A 965 -7.15 -11.19 2.29
N ILE A 966 -7.47 -10.26 3.18
CA ILE A 966 -8.32 -9.10 2.88
C ILE A 966 -7.43 -7.86 2.66
N VAL A 967 -7.53 -7.24 1.48
CA VAL A 967 -6.71 -6.06 1.10
C VAL A 967 -7.58 -4.84 0.77
N PRO A 968 -7.03 -3.60 0.79
CA PRO A 968 -7.77 -2.41 0.40
C PRO A 968 -8.27 -2.44 -1.06
N PRO A 969 -9.45 -1.87 -1.40
CA PRO A 969 -10.03 -1.96 -2.75
C PRO A 969 -9.23 -1.35 -3.90
N HIS A 970 -8.20 -0.55 -3.62
CA HIS A 970 -7.27 -0.03 -4.63
C HIS A 970 -6.08 -0.98 -4.85
N ILE A 971 -5.57 -1.60 -3.78
CA ILE A 971 -4.56 -2.68 -3.83
C ILE A 971 -5.13 -3.89 -4.58
N PHE A 972 -6.39 -4.26 -4.35
CA PHE A 972 -7.08 -5.31 -5.10
C PHE A 972 -7.07 -5.10 -6.61
N ARG A 973 -7.18 -3.84 -7.09
CA ARG A 973 -7.11 -3.54 -8.52
C ARG A 973 -5.69 -3.72 -9.06
N ILE A 974 -4.69 -3.25 -8.32
CA ILE A 974 -3.27 -3.46 -8.66
C ILE A 974 -2.94 -4.96 -8.71
N TYR A 975 -3.43 -5.74 -7.75
CA TYR A 975 -3.25 -7.19 -7.67
C TYR A 975 -3.88 -7.92 -8.86
N ASN A 976 -5.13 -7.60 -9.22
CA ASN A 976 -5.79 -8.18 -10.39
C ASN A 976 -5.06 -7.80 -11.68
N GLN A 977 -4.68 -6.52 -11.84
CA GLN A 977 -3.94 -6.07 -13.02
C GLN A 977 -2.58 -6.78 -13.15
N ALA A 978 -1.90 -7.06 -12.03
CA ALA A 978 -0.67 -7.85 -12.01
C ALA A 978 -0.92 -9.30 -12.45
N ILE A 979 -1.95 -9.96 -11.91
CA ILE A 979 -2.33 -11.33 -12.33
C ILE A 979 -2.74 -11.38 -13.81
N GLU A 980 -3.48 -10.39 -14.30
CA GLU A 980 -3.95 -10.33 -15.69
C GLU A 980 -2.77 -10.12 -16.66
N GLY A 981 -1.87 -9.17 -16.38
CA GLY A 981 -0.66 -8.96 -17.19
C GLY A 981 0.39 -10.08 -17.08
N MET A 982 0.42 -10.84 -15.98
CA MET A 982 1.25 -12.06 -15.89
C MET A 982 0.67 -13.25 -16.67
N LYS A 983 -0.66 -13.31 -16.84
CA LYS A 983 -1.34 -14.36 -17.62
C LYS A 983 -1.34 -14.09 -19.12
N ASP A 984 -1.26 -12.82 -19.50
CA ASP A 984 -1.32 -12.34 -20.87
C ASP A 984 -0.08 -11.45 -21.15
N PRO A 985 1.10 -12.06 -21.39
CA PRO A 985 2.36 -11.34 -21.51
C PRO A 985 2.33 -10.19 -22.53
N GLU A 986 1.60 -10.33 -23.64
CA GLU A 986 1.44 -9.29 -24.67
C GLU A 986 0.78 -8.00 -24.15
N LYS A 987 0.13 -8.05 -22.98
CA LYS A 987 -0.51 -6.91 -22.29
C LYS A 987 0.23 -6.49 -21.03
N ALA A 988 1.36 -7.11 -20.69
CA ALA A 988 2.08 -6.86 -19.44
C ALA A 988 2.57 -5.41 -19.33
N ALA A 989 3.12 -4.82 -20.40
CA ALA A 989 3.58 -3.43 -20.41
C ALA A 989 2.42 -2.46 -20.09
N LYS A 990 1.26 -2.69 -20.71
CA LYS A 990 0.03 -1.92 -20.46
C LYS A 990 -0.50 -2.12 -19.03
N ALA A 991 -0.42 -3.34 -18.48
CA ALA A 991 -0.77 -3.60 -17.09
C ALA A 991 0.14 -2.83 -16.11
N MET A 992 1.45 -2.73 -16.38
CA MET A 992 2.38 -1.90 -15.61
C MET A 992 1.99 -0.40 -15.65
N GLU A 993 1.62 0.13 -16.82
CA GLU A 993 1.13 1.51 -16.93
C GLU A 993 -0.19 1.74 -16.19
N GLU A 994 -1.14 0.80 -16.26
CA GLU A 994 -2.42 0.89 -15.56
C GLU A 994 -2.24 0.80 -14.03
N ILE A 995 -1.32 -0.03 -13.53
CA ILE A 995 -0.91 -0.05 -12.12
C ILE A 995 -0.32 1.29 -11.68
N ASN A 996 0.65 1.84 -12.43
CA ASN A 996 1.26 3.13 -12.10
C ASN A 996 0.21 4.26 -12.11
N ASN A 997 -0.73 4.23 -13.06
CA ASN A 997 -1.87 5.14 -13.11
C ASN A 997 -2.78 5.00 -11.88
N ILE A 998 -3.05 3.79 -11.37
CA ILE A 998 -3.83 3.57 -10.15
C ILE A 998 -3.08 4.11 -8.92
N ALA A 999 -1.79 3.81 -8.80
CA ALA A 999 -0.93 4.27 -7.70
C ALA A 999 -0.69 5.80 -7.70
N THR A 1000 -0.77 6.44 -8.86
CA THR A 1000 -0.62 7.89 -9.04
C THR A 1000 -1.94 8.64 -8.84
N LYS A 1001 -3.07 8.14 -9.37
CA LYS A 1001 -4.41 8.74 -9.20
C LYS A 1001 -4.92 8.67 -7.75
N ALA A 1002 -4.32 7.84 -6.91
CA ALA A 1002 -4.51 7.89 -5.45
C ALA A 1002 -4.03 9.22 -4.82
N ASN A 1003 -3.14 9.97 -5.48
CA ASN A 1003 -2.49 11.17 -4.95
C ASN A 1003 -3.21 12.50 -5.25
N SER A 1004 -4.34 12.47 -5.96
CA SER A 1004 -4.93 13.67 -6.60
C SER A 1004 -6.43 13.84 -6.35
N ALA A 1005 -6.89 13.52 -5.13
CA ALA A 1005 -8.27 13.72 -4.70
C ALA A 1005 -8.38 14.88 -3.70
N ASN A 1006 -9.32 15.80 -3.92
CA ASN A 1006 -9.46 17.04 -3.14
C ASN A 1006 -9.60 16.81 -1.62
N VAL A 1007 -9.02 17.73 -0.85
CA VAL A 1007 -8.91 17.75 0.62
C VAL A 1007 -10.21 17.39 1.35
N PHE A 1008 -11.38 17.81 0.86
CA PHE A 1008 -12.68 17.49 1.47
C PHE A 1008 -13.09 16.00 1.41
N LYS A 1009 -12.35 15.12 0.71
CA LYS A 1009 -12.55 13.66 0.72
C LYS A 1009 -11.52 12.88 1.55
N GLN A 1010 -10.57 13.56 2.19
CA GLN A 1010 -9.58 12.94 3.09
C GLN A 1010 -10.21 12.47 4.40
N LEU A 1011 -10.99 13.32 5.07
CA LEU A 1011 -11.56 13.09 6.41
C LEU A 1011 -12.42 11.83 6.60
N ILE A 1012 -12.85 11.14 5.53
CA ILE A 1012 -13.62 9.88 5.58
C ILE A 1012 -12.84 8.69 4.96
N ARG A 1013 -11.66 8.94 4.36
CA ARG A 1013 -10.78 7.91 3.78
C ARG A 1013 -9.52 7.65 4.59
N ASP A 1014 -9.04 8.66 5.29
CA ASP A 1014 -7.67 8.64 5.81
C ASP A 1014 -7.51 7.70 7.01
N GLU A 1015 -8.51 7.54 7.91
CA GLU A 1015 -8.40 6.58 9.04
C GLU A 1015 -8.19 5.12 8.55
N GLN A 1016 -9.14 4.54 7.80
CA GLN A 1016 -9.01 3.15 7.31
C GLN A 1016 -7.74 2.91 6.48
N THR A 1017 -7.18 3.97 5.89
CA THR A 1017 -5.93 3.92 5.11
C THR A 1017 -4.71 3.96 6.03
N LYS A 1018 -4.72 4.86 7.02
CA LYS A 1018 -3.66 5.06 8.02
C LYS A 1018 -3.51 3.85 8.94
N ASP A 1019 -4.60 3.32 9.49
CA ASP A 1019 -4.58 2.09 10.31
C ASP A 1019 -3.99 0.88 9.56
N ALA A 1020 -4.17 0.82 8.24
CA ALA A 1020 -3.64 -0.25 7.40
C ALA A 1020 -2.12 -0.10 7.14
N TYR A 1021 -1.56 1.10 7.29
CA TYR A 1021 -0.12 1.36 7.20
C TYR A 1021 0.58 1.31 8.56
N ASP A 1022 -0.05 1.83 9.63
CA ASP A 1022 0.39 1.68 11.03
C ASP A 1022 0.60 0.19 11.40
N ALA A 1023 -0.20 -0.70 10.81
CA ALA A 1023 -0.08 -2.16 10.90
C ALA A 1023 1.26 -2.75 10.44
N ILE A 1024 1.92 -2.13 9.46
CA ILE A 1024 3.06 -2.72 8.74
C ILE A 1024 4.38 -2.38 9.45
N ALA A 1025 4.41 -1.30 10.23
CA ALA A 1025 5.55 -0.91 11.06
C ALA A 1025 5.86 -1.97 12.13
N GLU A 1026 4.85 -2.54 12.80
CA GLU A 1026 5.06 -3.56 13.85
C GLU A 1026 5.77 -4.81 13.35
N TYR A 1027 5.47 -5.26 12.12
CA TYR A 1027 6.04 -6.49 11.55
C TYR A 1027 7.47 -6.32 11.00
N SER A 1028 7.89 -5.10 10.71
CA SER A 1028 9.23 -4.83 10.14
C SER A 1028 10.32 -4.71 11.22
N VAL A 1029 9.97 -4.44 12.47
CA VAL A 1029 10.92 -4.33 13.60
C VAL A 1029 11.30 -5.71 14.20
N MET A 1030 10.46 -6.74 14.05
CA MET A 1030 10.70 -8.08 14.64
C MET A 1030 11.66 -9.00 13.87
N ARG A 1031 12.37 -8.51 12.85
CA ARG A 1031 13.37 -9.31 12.09
C ARG A 1031 14.81 -8.77 12.13
N SER A 1032 15.10 -7.80 12.99
CA SER A 1032 16.43 -7.20 13.15
C SER A 1032 16.93 -7.21 14.59
N SER A 1033 16.82 -8.35 15.29
CA SER A 1033 17.11 -8.44 16.74
C SER A 1033 17.44 -9.84 17.28
N THR A 1034 18.38 -10.55 16.66
CA THR A 1034 19.30 -11.51 17.34
C THR A 1034 20.52 -11.75 16.42
N PRO A 1035 21.69 -12.15 16.98
CA PRO A 1035 23.01 -11.86 16.37
C PRO A 1035 23.44 -12.77 15.23
#